data_AF-A0A9W8Z6H1-F1
#
_entry.id   AF-A0A9W8Z6H1-F1
#
_cell.length_a   1.000
_cell.length_b   1.000
_cell.length_c   1.000
_cell.angle_alpha   90.00
_cell.angle_beta   90.00
_cell.angle_gamma   90.00
#
_symmetry.space_group_name_H-M   'P 1'
#
loop_
_entity.id
_entity.type
_entity.pdbx_description
1 polymer ?
#
loop_
_entity_poly.entity_id
_entity_poly.type
_entity_poly.pdbx_seq_one_letter_code
_entity_poly.pdbx_strand_id
1 'polypeptide(L)'
;MAKIQPGLERISALLKDVTYPWKSIHVAGTNGKGSICHYASSMLVGRGVKVGKFTSPHLVDRWDCIQINGESITHGKFHAVEKHYNRLNEKLEIGASPFEILTAVAFTCFHDAKVKVGVVEVGMGGRLDSTNVLNNQAISVISKIARDHEGFLGNTLSEIAGHKAGILRPSVPYIINSTNEANVQSVIEDYAQAIGAGPRLLPTTWELQQKLYDSSKWNRATNKLLPFQQENLKLAVVAVMKTLESMDESTNPKELAKTLLVNASHRNPGRQEFLAAIPVFREASHRENQILVDGAHNPDAARTLDEFVQNNLRLGQSPRAERPDSGWPVTWVLAMTEGKDAREYLTTILKPGDKVVTTTFGPVDGMPWVKSMDPQKLLGIARSVEPSITGVHVPIIGALRALCTAKYISDRTARWAPIALTGSLYLVGDLHRELRTRQAKTWWTDPATHADREALLRIHAEERERVSGILGVKGGGASLPGMQKDSATEEQRKLQEELDALTREAQELEIEEDRLVKDQTTSLGSTGDDQALSAVERLELEDRRFAELHATPEQLVASLARGEKAKEALVRQQIAIEYAAKARQEKQEKRLAQKQLLEERKEKRHGKKGLEQEDAARRIFERIEAGHKTVLPHWLKTKLQRDPDYAQGPREARYIASSGPPQDALSFSTGNSKVLSFPGARAKASLRTTRAPTPPDAVPEETTSEPVDQEHRISSSRGSDSQSSRTSPKSEPAKSSPTPADLVKIILPQKAER
;
A
#
# COMPACT_ATOMS: atom_id res chain seq x y z
N MET A 1 -11.97 14.60 8.78
CA MET A 1 -10.74 13.83 8.50
C MET A 1 -9.68 14.78 7.96
N ALA A 2 -8.42 14.62 8.34
CA ALA A 2 -7.32 15.32 7.67
C ALA A 2 -7.17 14.73 6.25
N LYS A 3 -7.36 15.57 5.22
CA LYS A 3 -7.19 15.17 3.83
C LYS A 3 -5.68 15.10 3.55
N ILE A 4 -5.16 13.96 3.08
CA ILE A 4 -3.76 13.86 2.66
C ILE A 4 -3.55 14.87 1.52
N GLN A 5 -2.69 15.85 1.74
CA GLN A 5 -2.31 16.87 0.76
C GLN A 5 -0.90 16.54 0.22
N PRO A 6 -0.76 16.08 -1.03
CA PRO A 6 0.55 15.86 -1.64
C PRO A 6 1.37 17.15 -1.67
N GLY A 7 2.67 17.05 -1.37
CA GLY A 7 3.60 18.18 -1.29
C GLY A 7 4.93 17.74 -0.65
N LEU A 8 5.99 18.51 -0.87
CA LEU A 8 7.31 18.28 -0.25
C LEU A 8 7.69 19.39 0.74
N GLU A 9 6.86 20.42 0.87
CA GLU A 9 7.15 21.66 1.58
C GLU A 9 7.22 21.42 3.10
N ARG A 10 6.25 20.69 3.65
CA ARG A 10 6.16 20.38 5.09
C ARG A 10 7.28 19.45 5.56
N ILE A 11 7.56 18.38 4.81
CA ILE A 11 8.69 17.48 5.11
C ILE A 11 10.05 18.21 4.95
N SER A 12 10.18 19.12 4.00
CA SER A 12 11.38 19.98 3.88
C SER A 12 11.49 20.99 5.03
N ALA A 13 10.37 21.46 5.59
CA ALA A 13 10.35 22.31 6.78
C ALA A 13 10.70 21.54 8.07
N LEU A 14 10.23 20.29 8.22
CA LEU A 14 10.65 19.41 9.33
C LEU A 14 12.15 19.08 9.26
N LEU A 15 12.67 18.84 8.06
CA LEU A 15 14.06 18.44 7.81
C LEU A 15 14.96 19.62 7.40
N LYS A 16 14.56 20.85 7.74
CA LYS A 16 15.32 22.05 7.41
C LYS A 16 16.71 21.98 8.03
N ASP A 17 17.72 22.37 7.24
CA ASP A 17 19.14 22.39 7.61
C ASP A 17 19.75 20.99 7.92
N VAL A 18 19.00 19.89 7.74
CA VAL A 18 19.49 18.51 7.86
C VAL A 18 20.09 18.02 6.54
N THR A 19 21.33 17.52 6.58
CA THR A 19 22.00 16.90 5.43
C THR A 19 22.27 15.41 5.64
N TYR A 20 22.18 14.64 4.56
CA TYR A 20 22.28 13.18 4.58
C TYR A 20 23.54 12.71 3.81
N PRO A 21 24.65 12.43 4.53
CA PRO A 21 25.90 12.00 3.89
C PRO A 21 25.85 10.55 3.39
N TRP A 22 24.83 9.78 3.77
CA TRP A 22 24.58 8.43 3.27
C TRP A 22 23.92 8.45 1.89
N LYS A 23 24.30 7.50 1.04
CA LYS A 23 23.72 7.34 -0.31
C LYS A 23 22.39 6.59 -0.25
N SER A 24 21.46 6.82 -1.16
CA SER A 24 20.18 6.09 -1.18
C SER A 24 19.96 5.15 -2.38
N ILE A 25 19.38 3.98 -2.08
CA ILE A 25 18.61 3.17 -3.02
C ILE A 25 17.15 3.54 -2.80
N HIS A 26 16.52 4.22 -3.76
CA HIS A 26 15.16 4.73 -3.63
C HIS A 26 14.20 3.91 -4.50
N VAL A 27 13.18 3.30 -3.88
CA VAL A 27 12.33 2.26 -4.51
C VAL A 27 10.87 2.70 -4.58
N ALA A 28 10.42 3.05 -5.79
CA ALA A 28 9.02 3.28 -6.12
C ALA A 28 8.40 2.08 -6.84
N GLY A 29 7.08 2.11 -7.00
CA GLY A 29 6.33 1.05 -7.68
C GLY A 29 4.97 0.77 -7.02
N THR A 30 4.28 -0.26 -7.47
CA THR A 30 3.06 -0.75 -6.81
C THR A 30 3.43 -1.98 -5.98
N ASN A 31 3.67 -3.11 -6.63
CA ASN A 31 3.98 -4.39 -5.98
C ASN A 31 5.50 -4.67 -5.99
N GLY A 32 6.00 -5.35 -4.95
CA GLY A 32 7.41 -5.79 -4.85
C GLY A 32 8.41 -4.81 -4.20
N LYS A 33 8.05 -3.54 -3.98
CA LYS A 33 8.90 -2.51 -3.35
C LYS A 33 9.65 -2.99 -2.09
N GLY A 34 8.92 -3.36 -1.03
CA GLY A 34 9.51 -3.90 0.21
C GLY A 34 10.34 -5.19 0.04
N SER A 35 10.07 -6.02 -0.98
CA SER A 35 10.95 -7.17 -1.32
C SER A 35 12.30 -6.70 -1.86
N ILE A 36 12.30 -5.74 -2.80
CA ILE A 36 13.53 -5.14 -3.32
C ILE A 36 14.33 -4.53 -2.16
N CYS A 37 13.65 -3.82 -1.25
CA CYS A 37 14.29 -3.21 -0.08
C CYS A 37 14.89 -4.26 0.88
N HIS A 38 14.18 -5.35 1.16
CA HIS A 38 14.65 -6.47 1.97
C HIS A 38 15.88 -7.15 1.34
N TYR A 39 15.85 -7.49 0.05
CA TYR A 39 16.99 -8.12 -0.64
C TYR A 39 18.20 -7.18 -0.72
N ALA A 40 17.98 -5.90 -1.06
CA ALA A 40 19.06 -4.92 -1.21
C ALA A 40 19.77 -4.64 0.12
N SER A 41 18.99 -4.37 1.19
CA SER A 41 19.56 -4.18 2.53
C SER A 41 20.29 -5.42 3.04
N SER A 42 19.72 -6.62 2.87
CA SER A 42 20.36 -7.88 3.27
C SER A 42 21.70 -8.10 2.55
N MET A 43 21.77 -7.85 1.24
CA MET A 43 23.03 -7.97 0.47
C MET A 43 24.10 -6.98 0.93
N LEU A 44 23.72 -5.73 1.21
CA LEU A 44 24.65 -4.69 1.67
C LEU A 44 25.18 -4.99 3.08
N VAL A 45 24.31 -5.41 4.01
CA VAL A 45 24.70 -5.85 5.36
C VAL A 45 25.63 -7.06 5.28
N GLY A 46 25.29 -8.07 4.46
CA GLY A 46 26.15 -9.22 4.22
C GLY A 46 27.45 -8.91 3.44
N ARG A 47 27.63 -7.69 2.95
CA ARG A 47 28.88 -7.14 2.42
C ARG A 47 29.67 -6.31 3.44
N GLY A 48 29.16 -6.12 4.66
CA GLY A 48 29.76 -5.31 5.73
C GLY A 48 29.38 -3.83 5.70
N VAL A 49 28.50 -3.40 4.78
CA VAL A 49 28.04 -2.01 4.69
C VAL A 49 27.08 -1.72 5.85
N LYS A 50 27.24 -0.58 6.52
CA LYS A 50 26.26 -0.12 7.52
C LYS A 50 25.03 0.46 6.81
N VAL A 51 23.86 -0.13 7.03
CA VAL A 51 22.64 0.13 6.24
C VAL A 51 21.50 0.61 7.12
N GLY A 52 20.79 1.63 6.66
CA GLY A 52 19.42 1.92 7.08
C GLY A 52 18.42 1.35 6.09
N LYS A 53 17.32 0.75 6.55
CA LYS A 53 16.20 0.29 5.71
C LYS A 53 14.91 0.92 6.20
N PHE A 54 14.21 1.66 5.33
CA PHE A 54 12.89 2.25 5.59
C PHE A 54 11.89 1.61 4.62
N THR A 55 10.90 0.92 5.16
CA THR A 55 9.83 0.23 4.43
C THR A 55 8.47 0.72 4.89
N SER A 56 7.41 0.64 4.07
CA SER A 56 6.06 1.05 4.51
C SER A 56 4.92 0.26 3.82
N PRO A 57 3.78 0.01 4.52
CA PRO A 57 3.53 0.29 5.95
C PRO A 57 4.44 -0.55 6.87
N HIS A 58 4.41 -0.26 8.17
CA HIS A 58 4.98 -1.18 9.17
C HIS A 58 4.25 -2.53 9.11
N LEU A 59 4.91 -3.62 9.52
CA LEU A 59 4.27 -4.93 9.52
C LEU A 59 3.56 -5.20 10.84
N VAL A 60 4.29 -5.12 11.95
CA VAL A 60 3.83 -5.49 13.29
C VAL A 60 3.79 -4.27 14.19
N ASP A 61 4.91 -3.54 14.33
CA ASP A 61 5.02 -2.36 15.19
C ASP A 61 5.55 -1.17 14.38
N ARG A 62 5.11 0.07 14.68
CA ARG A 62 5.52 1.26 13.92
C ARG A 62 7.04 1.48 13.80
N TRP A 63 7.84 0.95 14.74
CA TRP A 63 9.29 1.02 14.68
C TRP A 63 9.95 -0.06 13.81
N ASP A 64 9.26 -1.16 13.44
CA ASP A 64 9.83 -2.19 12.56
C ASP A 64 10.00 -1.75 11.10
N CYS A 65 9.32 -0.67 10.74
CA CYS A 65 9.44 -0.04 9.44
C CYS A 65 10.80 0.64 9.24
N ILE A 66 11.55 0.91 10.33
CA ILE A 66 12.90 1.49 10.34
C ILE A 66 13.87 0.47 10.93
N GLN A 67 14.82 0.00 10.12
CA GLN A 67 15.84 -0.96 10.56
C GLN A 67 17.25 -0.42 10.33
N ILE A 68 18.18 -0.75 11.23
CA ILE A 68 19.63 -0.54 11.10
C ILE A 68 20.28 -1.92 11.01
N ASN A 69 21.08 -2.16 9.97
CA ASN A 69 21.72 -3.44 9.68
C ASN A 69 20.78 -4.67 9.65
N GLY A 70 19.48 -4.47 9.43
CA GLY A 70 18.45 -5.51 9.42
C GLY A 70 17.70 -5.68 10.75
N GLU A 71 18.16 -5.05 11.83
CA GLU A 71 17.49 -5.02 13.13
C GLU A 71 16.59 -3.78 13.24
N SER A 72 15.35 -3.97 13.71
CA SER A 72 14.40 -2.88 13.94
C SER A 72 14.86 -1.97 15.09
N ILE A 73 14.70 -0.65 14.92
CA ILE A 73 15.05 0.29 16.01
C ILE A 73 14.14 0.08 17.23
N THR A 74 14.62 0.42 18.43
CA THR A 74 13.85 0.22 19.65
C THR A 74 12.67 1.19 19.74
N HIS A 75 11.55 0.75 20.32
CA HIS A 75 10.40 1.58 20.72
C HIS A 75 10.83 2.90 21.38
N GLY A 76 11.78 2.84 22.33
CA GLY A 76 12.31 4.02 23.01
C GLY A 76 13.03 5.01 22.07
N LYS A 77 13.85 4.51 21.13
CA LYS A 77 14.52 5.37 20.14
C LYS A 77 13.54 5.97 19.14
N PHE A 78 12.57 5.19 18.68
CA PHE A 78 11.50 5.64 17.78
C PHE A 78 10.72 6.80 18.40
N HIS A 79 10.10 6.59 19.57
CA HIS A 79 9.25 7.60 20.19
C HIS A 79 10.03 8.82 20.71
N ALA A 80 11.32 8.68 21.05
CA ALA A 80 12.15 9.84 21.39
C ALA A 80 12.34 10.80 20.20
N VAL A 81 12.58 10.26 19.00
CA VAL A 81 12.75 11.05 17.77
C VAL A 81 11.38 11.53 17.22
N GLU A 82 10.34 10.69 17.31
CA GLU A 82 8.97 11.10 16.96
C GLU A 82 8.49 12.27 17.82
N LYS A 83 8.72 12.22 19.14
CA LYS A 83 8.37 13.30 20.08
C LYS A 83 9.12 14.61 19.79
N HIS A 84 10.32 14.54 19.20
CA HIS A 84 11.00 15.73 18.69
C HIS A 84 10.26 16.33 17.49
N TYR A 85 9.94 15.52 16.47
CA TYR A 85 9.26 16.02 15.27
C TYR A 85 7.80 16.43 15.51
N ASN A 86 7.06 15.79 16.41
CA ASN A 86 5.72 16.25 16.81
C ASN A 86 5.79 17.66 17.43
N ARG A 87 6.70 17.88 18.38
CA ARG A 87 6.93 19.21 18.98
C ARG A 87 7.39 20.26 17.97
N LEU A 88 8.18 19.87 16.97
CA LEU A 88 8.62 20.77 15.90
C LEU A 88 7.45 21.14 14.98
N ASN A 89 6.62 20.16 14.62
CA ASN A 89 5.41 20.33 13.81
C ASN A 89 4.38 21.24 14.50
N GLU A 90 4.19 21.06 15.81
CA GLU A 90 3.36 21.91 16.66
C GLU A 90 3.93 23.34 16.75
N LYS A 91 5.20 23.49 17.16
CA LYS A 91 5.84 24.79 17.39
C LYS A 91 5.92 25.67 16.15
N LEU A 92 6.04 25.07 14.97
CA LEU A 92 6.18 25.77 13.68
C LEU A 92 4.91 25.72 12.82
N GLU A 93 3.80 25.22 13.36
CA GLU A 93 2.49 25.11 12.70
C GLU A 93 2.54 24.44 11.30
N ILE A 94 3.49 23.52 11.09
CA ILE A 94 3.80 22.94 9.77
C ILE A 94 2.62 22.10 9.22
N GLY A 95 1.79 21.53 10.10
CA GLY A 95 0.65 20.69 9.71
C GLY A 95 1.06 19.37 9.02
N ALA A 96 2.28 18.88 9.31
CA ALA A 96 2.82 17.66 8.73
C ALA A 96 1.97 16.43 9.08
N SER A 97 1.80 15.55 8.09
CA SER A 97 1.10 14.28 8.20
C SER A 97 1.92 13.22 8.94
N PRO A 98 1.29 12.14 9.47
CA PRO A 98 1.98 11.05 10.15
C PRO A 98 3.08 10.38 9.32
N PHE A 99 2.97 10.37 7.98
CA PHE A 99 3.99 9.78 7.11
C PHE A 99 5.19 10.70 6.85
N GLU A 100 4.98 12.01 6.81
CA GLU A 100 6.06 13.00 6.76
C GLU A 100 6.89 12.93 8.05
N ILE A 101 6.21 12.91 9.20
CA ILE A 101 6.85 12.74 10.52
C ILE A 101 7.59 11.40 10.59
N LEU A 102 6.99 10.29 10.12
CA LEU A 102 7.65 8.98 10.09
C LEU A 102 8.91 8.96 9.21
N THR A 103 8.90 9.67 8.07
CA THR A 103 10.06 9.78 7.18
C THR A 103 11.17 10.60 7.84
N ALA A 104 10.83 11.69 8.53
CA ALA A 104 11.79 12.48 9.31
C ALA A 104 12.42 11.64 10.44
N VAL A 105 11.62 10.84 11.16
CA VAL A 105 12.11 9.88 12.17
C VAL A 105 13.07 8.86 11.55
N ALA A 106 12.72 8.27 10.41
CA ALA A 106 13.54 7.29 9.71
C ALA A 106 14.91 7.85 9.31
N PHE A 107 14.93 9.00 8.63
CA PHE A 107 16.15 9.61 8.12
C PHE A 107 17.05 10.15 9.24
N THR A 108 16.47 10.62 10.35
CA THR A 108 17.22 10.97 11.56
C THR A 108 17.87 9.74 12.18
N CYS A 109 17.14 8.63 12.32
CA CYS A 109 17.71 7.39 12.84
C CYS A 109 18.86 6.86 11.95
N PHE A 110 18.80 7.07 10.63
CA PHE A 110 19.91 6.74 9.72
C PHE A 110 21.12 7.67 9.90
N HIS A 111 20.89 8.97 10.09
CA HIS A 111 21.94 9.95 10.37
C HIS A 111 22.63 9.64 11.71
N ASP A 112 21.87 9.48 12.79
CA ASP A 112 22.36 9.13 14.14
C ASP A 112 23.15 7.82 14.14
N ALA A 113 22.65 6.80 13.45
CA ALA A 113 23.34 5.52 13.30
C ALA A 113 24.58 5.60 12.40
N LYS A 114 24.84 6.73 11.72
CA LYS A 114 25.94 6.94 10.77
C LYS A 114 25.99 5.83 9.70
N VAL A 115 24.83 5.52 9.11
CA VAL A 115 24.76 4.54 8.00
C VAL A 115 25.56 5.03 6.79
N LYS A 116 25.93 4.12 5.90
CA LYS A 116 26.56 4.42 4.60
C LYS A 116 25.54 4.43 3.47
N VAL A 117 24.54 3.54 3.54
CA VAL A 117 23.45 3.44 2.56
C VAL A 117 22.10 3.44 3.27
N GLY A 118 21.15 4.24 2.78
CA GLY A 118 19.73 4.17 3.09
C GLY A 118 18.96 3.45 1.98
N VAL A 119 18.28 2.36 2.28
CA VAL A 119 17.40 1.63 1.35
C VAL A 119 15.96 2.04 1.68
N VAL A 120 15.33 2.80 0.79
CA VAL A 120 14.10 3.57 1.09
C VAL A 120 12.96 3.21 0.14
N GLU A 121 11.87 2.71 0.70
CA GLU A 121 10.59 2.49 0.03
C GLU A 121 9.72 3.74 0.02
N VAL A 122 9.25 4.15 -1.16
CA VAL A 122 8.20 5.16 -1.33
C VAL A 122 6.89 4.67 -0.71
N GLY A 123 6.20 5.52 0.05
CA GLY A 123 4.89 5.19 0.62
C GLY A 123 3.78 5.14 -0.44
N MET A 124 3.48 6.28 -1.07
CA MET A 124 2.41 6.43 -2.06
C MET A 124 2.83 7.34 -3.22
N GLY A 125 2.63 6.87 -4.45
CA GLY A 125 3.01 7.63 -5.64
C GLY A 125 4.53 7.62 -5.86
N GLY A 126 5.19 8.75 -5.60
CA GLY A 126 6.62 8.97 -5.84
C GLY A 126 6.98 10.45 -5.91
N ARG A 127 6.52 11.18 -6.94
CA ARG A 127 6.84 12.60 -7.19
C ARG A 127 6.66 13.51 -5.97
N LEU A 128 5.57 13.33 -5.24
CA LEU A 128 5.19 14.12 -4.06
C LEU A 128 5.10 13.23 -2.80
N ASP A 129 5.86 12.13 -2.77
CA ASP A 129 6.01 11.30 -1.58
C ASP A 129 7.07 11.91 -0.64
N SER A 130 6.87 11.79 0.67
CA SER A 130 7.78 12.35 1.68
C SER A 130 9.22 11.84 1.55
N THR A 131 9.46 10.62 1.06
CA THR A 131 10.82 10.12 0.80
C THR A 131 11.51 10.84 -0.36
N ASN A 132 10.77 11.57 -1.19
CA ASN A 132 11.31 12.30 -2.34
C ASN A 132 12.03 13.61 -1.98
N VAL A 133 12.30 13.87 -0.70
CA VAL A 133 13.30 14.87 -0.25
C VAL A 133 14.75 14.35 -0.30
N LEU A 134 14.96 13.07 -0.64
CA LEU A 134 16.29 12.48 -0.79
C LEU A 134 17.15 13.25 -1.80
N ASN A 135 18.34 13.65 -1.38
CA ASN A 135 19.30 14.46 -2.15
C ASN A 135 20.55 13.69 -2.61
N ASN A 136 20.96 12.64 -1.90
CA ASN A 136 22.15 11.83 -2.19
C ASN A 136 21.79 10.45 -2.78
N GLN A 137 21.05 10.43 -3.90
CA GLN A 137 20.52 9.19 -4.48
C GLN A 137 21.55 8.50 -5.38
N ALA A 138 21.91 7.25 -5.07
CA ALA A 138 22.82 6.45 -5.90
C ALA A 138 22.08 5.76 -7.05
N ILE A 139 20.83 5.33 -6.83
CA ILE A 139 20.00 4.71 -7.87
C ILE A 139 18.50 4.81 -7.57
N SER A 140 17.72 4.97 -8.64
CA SER A 140 16.26 4.99 -8.63
C SER A 140 15.72 3.63 -9.11
N VAL A 141 14.77 3.01 -8.40
CA VAL A 141 14.23 1.69 -8.78
C VAL A 141 12.71 1.76 -8.89
N ILE A 142 12.16 1.41 -10.06
CA ILE A 142 10.72 1.29 -10.29
C ILE A 142 10.36 -0.21 -10.38
N SER A 143 9.61 -0.71 -9.40
CA SER A 143 9.13 -2.10 -9.36
C SER A 143 7.95 -2.34 -10.33
N LYS A 144 7.21 -3.45 -10.17
CA LYS A 144 6.00 -3.71 -10.95
C LYS A 144 4.94 -2.64 -10.67
N ILE A 145 4.50 -1.98 -11.73
CA ILE A 145 3.34 -1.09 -11.75
C ILE A 145 2.08 -1.95 -11.97
N ALA A 146 1.04 -1.57 -11.25
CA ALA A 146 -0.29 -2.17 -11.19
C ALA A 146 -1.26 -1.11 -10.68
N ARG A 147 -2.58 -1.33 -10.86
CA ARG A 147 -3.62 -0.45 -10.33
C ARG A 147 -3.64 -0.53 -8.80
N ASP A 148 -3.30 0.58 -8.15
CA ASP A 148 -3.54 0.78 -6.72
C ASP A 148 -3.52 2.28 -6.39
N HIS A 149 -4.23 2.67 -5.32
CA HIS A 149 -4.41 4.07 -4.88
C HIS A 149 -4.94 5.01 -5.99
N GLU A 150 -5.83 4.52 -6.86
CA GLU A 150 -6.32 5.25 -8.04
C GLU A 150 -6.89 6.64 -7.70
N GLY A 151 -7.62 6.77 -6.57
CA GLY A 151 -8.13 8.05 -6.05
C GLY A 151 -7.08 9.09 -5.62
N PHE A 152 -5.78 8.75 -5.65
CA PHE A 152 -4.65 9.66 -5.45
C PHE A 152 -3.67 9.72 -6.64
N LEU A 153 -3.64 8.68 -7.49
CA LEU A 153 -2.59 8.47 -8.51
C LEU A 153 -3.11 8.42 -9.97
N GLY A 154 -4.42 8.58 -10.17
CA GLY A 154 -5.07 8.44 -11.48
C GLY A 154 -5.65 7.04 -11.72
N ASN A 155 -6.50 6.91 -12.73
CA ASN A 155 -7.27 5.69 -13.03
C ASN A 155 -6.61 4.83 -14.13
N THR A 156 -5.44 5.24 -14.62
CA THR A 156 -4.66 4.56 -15.66
C THR A 156 -3.26 4.20 -15.17
N LEU A 157 -2.71 3.12 -15.72
CA LEU A 157 -1.33 2.71 -15.42
C LEU A 157 -0.31 3.77 -15.83
N SER A 158 -0.61 4.61 -16.84
CA SER A 158 0.23 5.73 -17.28
C SER A 158 0.30 6.86 -16.26
N GLU A 159 -0.82 7.28 -15.67
CA GLU A 159 -0.82 8.28 -14.58
C GLU A 159 -0.05 7.75 -13.36
N ILE A 160 -0.35 6.52 -12.96
CA ILE A 160 0.30 5.81 -11.84
C ILE A 160 1.82 5.69 -12.09
N ALA A 161 2.24 5.42 -13.33
CA ALA A 161 3.64 5.38 -13.75
C ALA A 161 4.30 6.77 -13.70
N GLY A 162 3.64 7.82 -14.22
CA GLY A 162 4.16 9.19 -14.18
C GLY A 162 4.33 9.75 -12.75
N HIS A 163 3.43 9.39 -11.83
CA HIS A 163 3.60 9.66 -10.40
C HIS A 163 4.82 8.93 -9.80
N LYS A 164 5.08 7.68 -10.21
CA LYS A 164 6.18 6.85 -9.69
C LYS A 164 7.54 7.21 -10.31
N ALA A 165 7.56 7.62 -11.57
CA ALA A 165 8.74 8.10 -12.26
C ALA A 165 9.34 9.35 -11.57
N GLY A 166 8.54 10.12 -10.84
CA GLY A 166 8.97 11.31 -10.10
C GLY A 166 10.02 11.13 -9.00
N ILE A 167 10.47 9.89 -8.71
CA ILE A 167 11.67 9.66 -7.87
C ILE A 167 12.98 9.61 -8.65
N LEU A 168 12.95 9.59 -9.99
CA LEU A 168 14.17 9.70 -10.79
C LEU A 168 14.80 11.08 -10.57
N ARG A 169 16.12 11.17 -10.77
CA ARG A 169 16.92 12.38 -10.57
C ARG A 169 17.85 12.61 -11.76
N PRO A 170 18.16 13.87 -12.11
CA PRO A 170 19.15 14.20 -13.14
C PRO A 170 20.48 13.48 -12.89
N SER A 171 21.08 12.93 -13.95
CA SER A 171 22.34 12.15 -13.94
C SER A 171 22.39 10.88 -13.05
N VAL A 172 21.40 10.62 -12.19
CA VAL A 172 21.33 9.41 -11.34
C VAL A 172 20.75 8.25 -12.16
N PRO A 173 21.39 7.07 -12.17
CA PRO A 173 20.90 5.91 -12.92
C PRO A 173 19.55 5.40 -12.38
N TYR A 174 18.84 4.64 -13.21
CA TYR A 174 17.56 4.06 -12.83
C TYR A 174 17.34 2.65 -13.38
N ILE A 175 16.46 1.90 -12.73
CA ILE A 175 16.03 0.56 -13.16
C ILE A 175 14.51 0.54 -13.25
N ILE A 176 13.96 -0.02 -14.33
CA ILE A 176 12.52 -0.34 -14.45
C ILE A 176 12.38 -1.85 -14.50
N ASN A 177 11.42 -2.39 -13.73
CA ASN A 177 11.02 -3.80 -13.85
C ASN A 177 10.58 -4.10 -15.30
N SER A 178 11.27 -5.04 -15.96
CA SER A 178 11.03 -5.46 -17.34
C SER A 178 9.65 -6.12 -17.58
N THR A 179 8.95 -6.53 -16.51
CA THR A 179 7.57 -7.06 -16.56
C THR A 179 6.48 -5.96 -16.53
N ASN A 180 6.88 -4.69 -16.59
CA ASN A 180 5.97 -3.57 -16.85
C ASN A 180 5.56 -3.53 -18.33
N GLU A 181 4.32 -3.12 -18.60
CA GLU A 181 3.80 -2.96 -19.96
C GLU A 181 4.55 -1.86 -20.73
N ALA A 182 4.57 -1.93 -22.07
CA ALA A 182 5.37 -1.02 -22.90
C ALA A 182 4.99 0.47 -22.73
N ASN A 183 3.69 0.77 -22.58
CA ASN A 183 3.18 2.11 -22.24
C ASN A 183 3.71 2.61 -20.88
N VAL A 184 3.76 1.75 -19.86
CA VAL A 184 4.30 2.07 -18.54
C VAL A 184 5.80 2.33 -18.62
N GLN A 185 6.54 1.54 -19.40
CA GLN A 185 7.97 1.75 -19.61
C GLN A 185 8.22 3.09 -20.34
N SER A 186 7.52 3.36 -21.44
CA SER A 186 7.58 4.63 -22.19
C SER A 186 7.40 5.82 -21.25
N VAL A 187 6.30 5.89 -20.48
CA VAL A 187 6.02 7.05 -19.61
C VAL A 187 7.13 7.32 -18.58
N ILE A 188 7.84 6.28 -18.12
CA ILE A 188 8.99 6.45 -17.22
C ILE A 188 10.23 6.92 -17.99
N GLU A 189 10.45 6.43 -19.21
CA GLU A 189 11.57 6.81 -20.08
C GLU A 189 11.41 8.23 -20.66
N ASP A 190 10.20 8.61 -21.07
CA ASP A 190 9.82 9.97 -21.47
C ASP A 190 10.11 10.97 -20.33
N TYR A 191 9.75 10.62 -19.10
CA TYR A 191 10.07 11.42 -17.91
C TYR A 191 11.58 11.43 -17.60
N ALA A 192 12.26 10.29 -17.74
CA ALA A 192 13.70 10.19 -17.52
C ALA A 192 14.49 11.07 -18.50
N GLN A 193 14.10 11.10 -19.78
CA GLN A 193 14.64 12.00 -20.79
C GLN A 193 14.35 13.45 -20.45
N ALA A 194 13.10 13.78 -20.08
CA ALA A 194 12.69 15.15 -19.77
C ALA A 194 13.45 15.78 -18.58
N ILE A 195 13.91 14.98 -17.60
CA ILE A 195 14.73 15.48 -16.47
C ILE A 195 16.24 15.29 -16.66
N GLY A 196 16.70 14.71 -17.77
CA GLY A 196 18.11 14.37 -17.97
C GLY A 196 18.64 13.35 -16.97
N ALA A 197 17.87 12.30 -16.68
CA ALA A 197 18.25 11.24 -15.75
C ALA A 197 19.52 10.48 -16.19
N GLY A 198 20.15 9.77 -15.27
CA GLY A 198 21.26 8.87 -15.59
C GLY A 198 20.81 7.65 -16.40
N PRO A 199 21.75 6.79 -16.84
CA PRO A 199 21.43 5.68 -17.73
C PRO A 199 20.43 4.69 -17.12
N ARG A 200 19.50 4.21 -17.96
CA ARG A 200 18.67 3.03 -17.66
C ARG A 200 19.57 1.80 -17.55
N LEU A 201 19.62 1.18 -16.37
CA LEU A 201 20.27 -0.11 -16.19
C LEU A 201 19.25 -1.23 -16.43
N LEU A 202 19.68 -2.29 -17.12
CA LEU A 202 18.85 -3.45 -17.40
C LEU A 202 19.07 -4.53 -16.31
N PRO A 203 18.01 -5.10 -15.71
CA PRO A 203 18.14 -6.14 -14.68
C PRO A 203 18.68 -7.47 -15.22
N THR A 204 18.63 -7.68 -16.54
CA THR A 204 19.05 -8.90 -17.22
C THR A 204 19.97 -8.52 -18.40
N THR A 205 21.28 -8.51 -18.16
CA THR A 205 22.31 -8.43 -19.21
C THR A 205 22.97 -9.79 -19.42
N TRP A 206 23.69 -9.99 -20.52
CA TRP A 206 24.39 -11.26 -20.77
C TRP A 206 25.49 -11.54 -19.72
N GLU A 207 26.15 -10.50 -19.21
CA GLU A 207 27.15 -10.61 -18.14
C GLU A 207 26.51 -11.07 -16.84
N LEU A 208 25.36 -10.50 -16.46
CA LEU A 208 24.63 -10.88 -15.26
C LEU A 208 24.08 -12.30 -15.37
N GLN A 209 23.58 -12.69 -16.56
CA GLN A 209 23.13 -14.04 -16.83
C GLN A 209 24.27 -15.05 -16.58
N GLN A 210 25.38 -14.94 -17.33
CA GLN A 210 26.49 -15.90 -17.24
C GLN A 210 27.25 -15.87 -15.90
N LYS A 211 27.44 -14.69 -15.29
CA LYS A 211 28.31 -14.53 -14.09
C LYS A 211 27.54 -14.70 -12.78
N LEU A 212 26.21 -14.62 -12.79
CA LEU A 212 25.36 -14.67 -11.59
C LEU A 212 24.14 -15.58 -11.77
N TYR A 213 23.24 -15.31 -12.71
CA TYR A 213 21.93 -15.98 -12.75
C TYR A 213 22.01 -17.46 -13.18
N ASP A 214 22.96 -17.83 -14.04
CA ASP A 214 23.22 -19.23 -14.39
C ASP A 214 23.96 -20.00 -13.27
N SER A 215 24.39 -19.32 -12.20
CA SER A 215 25.20 -19.94 -11.16
C SER A 215 24.40 -20.85 -10.23
N SER A 216 24.99 -21.99 -9.84
CA SER A 216 24.41 -22.90 -8.85
C SER A 216 24.09 -22.21 -7.51
N LYS A 217 24.86 -21.18 -7.12
CA LYS A 217 24.58 -20.37 -5.91
C LYS A 217 23.27 -19.58 -6.04
N TRP A 218 23.07 -18.91 -7.18
CA TRP A 218 21.83 -18.20 -7.48
C TRP A 218 20.64 -19.17 -7.48
N ASN A 219 20.69 -20.23 -8.31
CA ASN A 219 19.59 -21.20 -8.42
C ASN A 219 19.23 -21.83 -7.05
N ARG A 220 20.21 -22.12 -6.19
CA ARG A 220 19.93 -22.61 -4.82
C ARG A 220 19.26 -21.58 -3.90
N ALA A 221 19.45 -20.28 -4.13
CA ALA A 221 18.76 -19.21 -3.43
C ALA A 221 17.38 -18.90 -4.04
N THR A 222 17.22 -19.03 -5.36
CA THR A 222 16.04 -18.55 -6.11
C THR A 222 15.02 -19.62 -6.49
N ASN A 223 15.37 -20.91 -6.56
CA ASN A 223 14.44 -21.98 -6.95
C ASN A 223 13.21 -22.16 -6.03
N LYS A 224 13.16 -21.47 -4.89
CA LYS A 224 11.99 -21.44 -3.97
C LYS A 224 11.16 -20.16 -4.07
N LEU A 225 11.66 -19.16 -4.80
CA LEU A 225 11.01 -17.87 -5.03
C LEU A 225 10.16 -17.96 -6.31
N LEU A 226 8.98 -17.34 -6.30
CA LEU A 226 8.20 -17.15 -7.53
C LEU A 226 8.95 -16.28 -8.55
N PRO A 227 8.61 -16.38 -9.86
CA PRO A 227 9.17 -15.52 -10.89
C PRO A 227 9.19 -14.03 -10.50
N PHE A 228 8.10 -13.50 -9.93
CA PHE A 228 8.04 -12.09 -9.51
C PHE A 228 9.03 -11.74 -8.38
N GLN A 229 9.28 -12.65 -7.43
CA GLN A 229 10.28 -12.43 -6.38
C GLN A 229 11.71 -12.58 -6.93
N GLN A 230 11.92 -13.42 -7.94
CA GLN A 230 13.19 -13.48 -8.67
C GLN A 230 13.44 -12.16 -9.44
N GLU A 231 12.43 -11.57 -10.09
CA GLU A 231 12.55 -10.25 -10.71
C GLU A 231 12.81 -9.13 -9.68
N ASN A 232 12.10 -9.13 -8.54
CA ASN A 232 12.39 -8.21 -7.43
C ASN A 232 13.85 -8.36 -6.94
N LEU A 233 14.38 -9.59 -6.93
CA LEU A 233 15.76 -9.87 -6.54
C LEU A 233 16.77 -9.39 -7.61
N LYS A 234 16.50 -9.55 -8.90
CA LYS A 234 17.34 -8.99 -9.99
C LYS A 234 17.44 -7.46 -9.90
N LEU A 235 16.30 -6.79 -9.65
CA LEU A 235 16.26 -5.34 -9.41
C LEU A 235 17.13 -4.95 -8.20
N ALA A 236 17.02 -5.68 -7.09
CA ALA A 236 17.83 -5.46 -5.90
C ALA A 236 19.33 -5.70 -6.15
N VAL A 237 19.71 -6.71 -6.95
CA VAL A 237 21.10 -7.00 -7.31
C VAL A 237 21.72 -5.82 -8.05
N VAL A 238 21.08 -5.33 -9.11
CA VAL A 238 21.62 -4.23 -9.91
C VAL A 238 21.64 -2.92 -9.11
N ALA A 239 20.64 -2.70 -8.24
CA ALA A 239 20.64 -1.56 -7.32
C ALA A 239 21.81 -1.59 -6.32
N VAL A 240 22.09 -2.76 -5.73
CA VAL A 240 23.24 -2.96 -4.82
C VAL A 240 24.57 -2.83 -5.55
N MET A 241 24.69 -3.40 -6.75
CA MET A 241 25.91 -3.26 -7.57
C MET A 241 26.20 -1.80 -7.88
N LYS A 242 25.23 -1.02 -8.39
CA LYS A 242 25.47 0.39 -8.70
C LYS A 242 25.72 1.25 -7.45
N THR A 243 25.13 0.89 -6.32
CA THR A 243 25.36 1.60 -5.06
C THR A 243 26.76 1.34 -4.51
N LEU A 244 27.25 0.10 -4.55
CA LEU A 244 28.64 -0.23 -4.20
C LEU A 244 29.64 0.46 -5.15
N GLU A 245 29.41 0.40 -6.46
CA GLU A 245 30.21 1.13 -7.46
C GLU A 245 30.27 2.63 -7.13
N SER A 246 29.15 3.24 -6.74
CA SER A 246 29.09 4.67 -6.36
C SER A 246 29.79 5.02 -5.04
N MET A 247 30.30 4.03 -4.30
CA MET A 247 31.10 4.17 -3.08
C MET A 247 32.55 3.72 -3.28
N ASP A 248 32.98 3.50 -4.54
CA ASP A 248 34.28 2.94 -4.92
C ASP A 248 34.52 1.52 -4.34
N GLU A 249 33.45 0.82 -3.97
CA GLU A 249 33.45 -0.52 -3.36
C GLU A 249 33.40 -1.64 -4.41
N SER A 250 34.23 -2.66 -4.25
CA SER A 250 34.37 -3.73 -5.24
C SER A 250 33.11 -4.61 -5.34
N THR A 251 32.57 -4.71 -6.56
CA THR A 251 31.42 -5.57 -6.90
C THR A 251 31.84 -6.81 -7.68
N ASN A 252 31.86 -7.97 -7.01
CA ASN A 252 31.96 -9.27 -7.66
C ASN A 252 30.59 -9.99 -7.62
N PRO A 253 29.92 -10.23 -8.77
CA PRO A 253 28.64 -10.93 -8.81
C PRO A 253 28.67 -12.32 -8.15
N LYS A 254 29.81 -13.03 -8.18
CA LYS A 254 29.94 -14.37 -7.54
C LYS A 254 29.94 -14.32 -6.01
N GLU A 255 30.34 -13.19 -5.42
CA GLU A 255 30.24 -12.96 -3.99
C GLU A 255 28.86 -12.40 -3.60
N LEU A 256 28.20 -11.61 -4.44
CA LEU A 256 26.77 -11.30 -4.25
C LEU A 256 25.92 -12.60 -4.28
N ALA A 257 26.20 -13.54 -5.18
CA ALA A 257 25.56 -14.86 -5.19
C ALA A 257 25.76 -15.66 -3.90
N LYS A 258 26.94 -15.53 -3.28
CA LYS A 258 27.29 -16.18 -1.99
C LYS A 258 26.54 -15.50 -0.84
N THR A 259 26.54 -14.18 -0.78
CA THR A 259 25.81 -13.38 0.21
C THR A 259 24.31 -13.67 0.13
N LEU A 260 23.75 -13.74 -1.07
CA LEU A 260 22.35 -14.14 -1.28
C LEU A 260 22.06 -15.57 -0.82
N LEU A 261 22.93 -16.54 -1.08
CA LEU A 261 22.73 -17.92 -0.63
C LEU A 261 22.77 -18.06 0.90
N VAL A 262 23.61 -17.28 1.59
CA VAL A 262 23.62 -17.21 3.07
C VAL A 262 22.32 -16.56 3.57
N ASN A 263 21.95 -15.42 2.99
CA ASN A 263 20.78 -14.64 3.36
C ASN A 263 19.44 -15.29 2.93
N ALA A 264 19.43 -16.31 2.06
CA ALA A 264 18.22 -17.05 1.67
C ALA A 264 17.58 -17.86 2.83
N SER A 265 18.24 -17.87 4.00
CA SER A 265 17.67 -18.32 5.27
C SER A 265 16.84 -17.23 5.98
N HIS A 266 17.18 -15.96 5.78
CA HIS A 266 16.41 -14.82 6.26
C HIS A 266 15.09 -14.73 5.50
N ARG A 267 14.01 -14.55 6.23
CA ARG A 267 12.66 -14.46 5.68
C ARG A 267 12.28 -13.00 5.49
N ASN A 268 11.47 -12.73 4.48
CA ASN A 268 10.76 -11.47 4.32
C ASN A 268 9.32 -11.69 4.85
N PRO A 269 8.98 -11.26 6.08
CA PRO A 269 7.74 -11.70 6.71
C PRO A 269 6.51 -11.19 5.96
N GLY A 270 5.50 -12.04 5.80
CA GLY A 270 4.33 -11.74 4.97
C GLY A 270 4.58 -11.66 3.47
N ARG A 271 5.63 -12.30 2.96
CA ARG A 271 5.93 -12.46 1.52
C ARG A 271 6.32 -13.91 1.23
N GLN A 272 5.37 -14.70 0.72
CA GLN A 272 5.47 -16.16 0.55
C GLN A 272 5.95 -16.92 1.81
N GLU A 273 5.54 -16.47 3.00
CA GLU A 273 6.11 -16.97 4.25
C GLU A 273 5.43 -18.26 4.73
N PHE A 274 6.20 -19.31 5.01
CA PHE A 274 5.68 -20.57 5.59
C PHE A 274 5.89 -20.59 7.10
N LEU A 275 4.88 -20.19 7.87
CA LEU A 275 4.94 -20.19 9.34
C LEU A 275 4.49 -21.54 9.91
N ALA A 276 5.22 -22.05 10.90
CA ALA A 276 4.71 -23.07 11.80
C ALA A 276 3.96 -22.36 12.93
N ALA A 277 2.63 -22.32 12.88
CA ALA A 277 1.82 -21.74 13.95
C ALA A 277 1.73 -22.72 15.14
N ILE A 278 2.85 -22.89 15.85
CA ILE A 278 3.02 -23.80 17.00
C ILE A 278 1.85 -23.73 18.01
N PRO A 279 1.30 -22.56 18.37
CA PRO A 279 0.19 -22.46 19.32
C PRO A 279 -1.13 -23.03 18.77
N VAL A 280 -1.30 -23.05 17.44
CA VAL A 280 -2.49 -23.60 16.78
C VAL A 280 -2.33 -25.10 16.52
N PHE A 281 -1.17 -25.54 16.03
CA PHE A 281 -0.97 -26.92 15.55
C PHE A 281 -0.30 -27.87 16.56
N ARG A 282 0.18 -27.36 17.71
CA ARG A 282 0.97 -28.08 18.74
C ARG A 282 2.37 -28.51 18.29
N GLU A 283 2.52 -29.05 17.08
CA GLU A 283 3.77 -29.65 16.62
C GLU A 283 4.42 -28.88 15.46
N ALA A 284 5.66 -28.42 15.67
CA ALA A 284 6.46 -27.67 14.70
C ALA A 284 7.17 -28.55 13.64
N SER A 285 7.19 -29.87 13.86
CA SER A 285 7.98 -30.86 13.12
C SER A 285 7.34 -31.27 11.78
N HIS A 286 6.01 -31.35 11.74
CA HIS A 286 5.28 -31.81 10.57
C HIS A 286 5.14 -30.70 9.53
N ARG A 287 5.52 -31.00 8.29
CA ARG A 287 5.46 -30.05 7.17
C ARG A 287 4.02 -29.70 6.81
N GLU A 288 3.08 -30.60 7.10
CA GLU A 288 1.63 -30.38 7.01
C GLU A 288 1.11 -29.28 7.96
N ASN A 289 1.82 -28.98 9.07
CA ASN A 289 1.44 -27.94 10.03
C ASN A 289 1.96 -26.53 9.68
N GLN A 290 2.48 -26.33 8.46
CA GLN A 290 2.95 -25.03 7.98
C GLN A 290 1.85 -24.32 7.21
N ILE A 291 1.56 -23.08 7.61
CA ILE A 291 0.61 -22.20 6.93
C ILE A 291 1.36 -21.24 5.99
N LEU A 292 0.78 -20.98 4.81
CA LEU A 292 1.26 -19.91 3.93
C LEU A 292 0.74 -18.55 4.46
N VAL A 293 1.59 -17.53 4.43
CA VAL A 293 1.28 -16.18 4.90
C VAL A 293 1.81 -15.17 3.88
N ASP A 294 0.90 -14.42 3.27
CA ASP A 294 1.26 -13.38 2.28
C ASP A 294 0.34 -12.16 2.35
N GLY A 295 0.92 -10.97 2.36
CA GLY A 295 0.20 -9.69 2.42
C GLY A 295 -0.38 -9.18 1.09
N ALA A 296 -0.61 -10.05 0.10
CA ALA A 296 -1.35 -9.74 -1.12
C ALA A 296 -2.74 -9.12 -0.80
N HIS A 297 -3.06 -8.00 -1.45
CA HIS A 297 -4.23 -7.17 -1.11
C HIS A 297 -4.75 -6.32 -2.30
N ASN A 298 -4.27 -6.58 -3.51
CA ASN A 298 -4.76 -6.02 -4.78
C ASN A 298 -4.78 -7.12 -5.85
N PRO A 299 -5.53 -6.96 -6.97
CA PRO A 299 -5.77 -8.07 -7.89
C PRO A 299 -4.51 -8.60 -8.61
N ASP A 300 -3.52 -7.76 -8.88
CA ASP A 300 -2.23 -8.23 -9.41
C ASP A 300 -1.47 -9.10 -8.40
N ALA A 301 -1.45 -8.72 -7.13
CA ALA A 301 -0.90 -9.57 -6.07
C ALA A 301 -1.74 -10.86 -5.89
N ALA A 302 -3.05 -10.81 -6.11
CA ALA A 302 -3.94 -11.98 -6.09
C ALA A 302 -3.59 -12.99 -7.21
N ARG A 303 -3.35 -12.50 -8.44
CA ARG A 303 -2.95 -13.35 -9.59
C ARG A 303 -1.63 -14.07 -9.30
N THR A 304 -0.67 -13.32 -8.77
CA THR A 304 0.64 -13.83 -8.36
C THR A 304 0.56 -14.82 -7.18
N LEU A 305 -0.37 -14.63 -6.25
CA LEU A 305 -0.59 -15.58 -5.15
C LEU A 305 -1.31 -16.85 -5.62
N ASP A 306 -2.30 -16.74 -6.52
CA ASP A 306 -2.96 -17.91 -7.10
C ASP A 306 -1.94 -18.79 -7.84
N GLU A 307 -1.10 -18.23 -8.73
CA GLU A 307 -0.03 -18.96 -9.42
C GLU A 307 0.83 -19.80 -8.46
N PHE A 308 1.17 -19.24 -7.30
CA PHE A 308 1.92 -19.97 -6.27
C PHE A 308 1.12 -21.11 -5.66
N VAL A 309 -0.11 -20.81 -5.25
CA VAL A 309 -1.01 -21.74 -4.54
C VAL A 309 -1.41 -22.89 -5.45
N GLN A 310 -1.72 -22.63 -6.73
CA GLN A 310 -1.90 -23.65 -7.77
C GLN A 310 -0.69 -24.60 -7.81
N ASN A 311 0.50 -24.07 -8.10
CA ASN A 311 1.69 -24.89 -8.34
C ASN A 311 2.24 -25.61 -7.09
N ASN A 312 2.09 -25.03 -5.90
CA ASN A 312 2.78 -25.51 -4.68
C ASN A 312 1.86 -26.12 -3.63
N LEU A 313 0.60 -25.65 -3.52
CA LEU A 313 -0.35 -26.14 -2.52
C LEU A 313 -1.41 -27.07 -3.13
N ARG A 314 -1.94 -26.76 -4.33
CA ARG A 314 -2.96 -27.60 -5.00
C ARG A 314 -2.33 -28.75 -5.78
N LEU A 315 -1.32 -28.46 -6.60
CA LEU A 315 -0.66 -29.40 -7.52
C LEU A 315 0.69 -29.93 -7.00
N GLY A 316 1.13 -29.48 -5.82
CA GLY A 316 2.44 -29.77 -5.23
C GLY A 316 2.70 -31.23 -4.86
N GLN A 317 3.84 -31.48 -4.21
CA GLN A 317 4.35 -32.83 -3.86
C GLN A 317 3.60 -33.47 -2.66
N SER A 318 2.31 -33.73 -2.85
CA SER A 318 1.43 -34.53 -2.01
C SER A 318 1.20 -35.92 -2.65
N PRO A 319 0.84 -37.00 -1.92
CA PRO A 319 0.69 -38.33 -2.50
C PRO A 319 -0.30 -38.37 -3.67
N ARG A 320 0.19 -38.74 -4.86
CA ARG A 320 -0.58 -38.69 -6.13
C ARG A 320 -1.85 -39.56 -6.14
N ALA A 321 -1.95 -40.56 -5.26
CA ALA A 321 -3.03 -41.56 -5.29
C ALA A 321 -4.41 -41.03 -4.86
N GLU A 322 -4.49 -39.87 -4.20
CA GLU A 322 -5.72 -39.34 -3.60
C GLU A 322 -6.10 -37.94 -4.12
N ARG A 323 -5.30 -37.35 -5.03
CA ARG A 323 -5.44 -35.95 -5.45
C ARG A 323 -6.48 -35.80 -6.57
N PRO A 324 -7.47 -34.90 -6.46
CA PRO A 324 -8.34 -34.51 -7.57
C PRO A 324 -7.58 -33.92 -8.76
N ASP A 325 -8.13 -34.01 -9.97
CA ASP A 325 -7.53 -33.39 -11.17
C ASP A 325 -7.49 -31.85 -11.09
N SER A 326 -8.46 -31.25 -10.39
CA SER A 326 -8.48 -29.82 -10.03
C SER A 326 -7.46 -29.43 -8.95
N GLY A 327 -6.69 -30.39 -8.43
CA GLY A 327 -5.79 -30.21 -7.29
C GLY A 327 -6.52 -30.16 -5.95
N TRP A 328 -5.75 -30.03 -4.87
CA TRP A 328 -6.32 -29.96 -3.52
C TRP A 328 -7.04 -28.62 -3.23
N PRO A 329 -8.19 -28.63 -2.54
CA PRO A 329 -8.80 -27.43 -1.99
C PRO A 329 -7.90 -26.74 -0.94
N VAL A 330 -8.05 -25.42 -0.80
CA VAL A 330 -7.27 -24.58 0.11
C VAL A 330 -8.19 -23.99 1.17
N THR A 331 -7.69 -23.91 2.41
CA THR A 331 -8.37 -23.23 3.51
C THR A 331 -7.80 -21.82 3.69
N TRP A 332 -8.50 -20.83 3.16
CA TRP A 332 -8.11 -19.42 3.20
C TRP A 332 -8.52 -18.76 4.51
N VAL A 333 -7.62 -17.98 5.11
CA VAL A 333 -7.92 -17.04 6.19
C VAL A 333 -7.78 -15.62 5.66
N LEU A 334 -8.85 -14.84 5.70
CA LEU A 334 -9.01 -13.62 4.92
C LEU A 334 -9.53 -12.45 5.75
N ALA A 335 -8.84 -11.32 5.66
CA ALA A 335 -9.34 -10.00 6.01
C ALA A 335 -8.81 -9.02 4.95
N MET A 336 -9.63 -8.06 4.53
CA MET A 336 -9.24 -7.06 3.52
C MET A 336 -9.53 -5.66 4.04
N THR A 337 -8.73 -4.68 3.63
CA THR A 337 -8.98 -3.27 3.98
C THR A 337 -10.26 -2.77 3.29
N GLU A 338 -11.06 -1.99 4.00
CA GLU A 338 -12.24 -1.35 3.43
C GLU A 338 -11.86 -0.46 2.22
N GLY A 339 -12.69 -0.49 1.18
CA GLY A 339 -12.46 0.24 -0.08
C GLY A 339 -11.58 -0.48 -1.12
N LYS A 340 -10.90 -1.58 -0.78
CA LYS A 340 -10.23 -2.44 -1.78
C LYS A 340 -11.25 -3.31 -2.52
N ASP A 341 -10.98 -3.63 -3.79
CA ASP A 341 -11.82 -4.55 -4.57
C ASP A 341 -11.60 -6.01 -4.12
N ALA A 342 -12.45 -6.43 -3.18
CA ALA A 342 -12.52 -7.81 -2.73
C ALA A 342 -13.15 -8.77 -3.78
N ARG A 343 -13.92 -8.27 -4.76
CA ARG A 343 -14.53 -9.12 -5.79
C ARG A 343 -13.48 -9.60 -6.79
N GLU A 344 -12.71 -8.71 -7.43
CA GLU A 344 -11.66 -9.12 -8.38
C GLU A 344 -10.58 -9.96 -7.67
N TYR A 345 -10.19 -9.56 -6.44
CA TYR A 345 -9.24 -10.30 -5.60
C TYR A 345 -9.70 -11.75 -5.35
N LEU A 346 -10.92 -11.95 -4.85
CA LEU A 346 -11.44 -13.28 -4.54
C LEU A 346 -11.76 -14.10 -5.79
N THR A 347 -12.21 -13.47 -6.87
CA THR A 347 -12.44 -14.13 -8.18
C THR A 347 -11.15 -14.71 -8.75
N THR A 348 -10.01 -14.15 -8.34
CA THR A 348 -8.70 -14.66 -8.74
C THR A 348 -8.30 -15.89 -7.92
N ILE A 349 -8.35 -15.86 -6.58
CA ILE A 349 -7.75 -16.90 -5.73
C ILE A 349 -8.67 -18.09 -5.38
N LEU A 350 -9.99 -17.87 -5.29
CA LEU A 350 -10.93 -18.92 -4.89
C LEU A 350 -11.19 -19.89 -6.04
N LYS A 351 -11.20 -21.19 -5.74
CA LYS A 351 -11.56 -22.27 -6.68
C LYS A 351 -12.63 -23.18 -6.04
N PRO A 352 -13.35 -24.01 -6.83
CA PRO A 352 -14.40 -24.87 -6.30
C PRO A 352 -13.97 -25.76 -5.13
N GLY A 353 -14.84 -25.88 -4.13
CA GLY A 353 -14.60 -26.67 -2.91
C GLY A 353 -13.62 -26.04 -1.89
N ASP A 354 -13.09 -24.83 -2.15
CA ASP A 354 -12.26 -24.11 -1.18
C ASP A 354 -12.99 -23.83 0.14
N LYS A 355 -12.21 -23.63 1.20
CA LYS A 355 -12.70 -23.31 2.54
C LYS A 355 -12.28 -21.89 2.89
N VAL A 356 -13.19 -21.11 3.45
CA VAL A 356 -12.97 -19.67 3.70
C VAL A 356 -13.30 -19.33 5.15
N VAL A 357 -12.31 -18.81 5.86
CA VAL A 357 -12.47 -18.17 7.17
C VAL A 357 -12.25 -16.67 6.98
N THR A 358 -13.32 -15.90 7.15
CA THR A 358 -13.25 -14.43 7.15
C THR A 358 -13.10 -13.90 8.56
N THR A 359 -12.24 -12.90 8.73
CA THR A 359 -11.96 -12.24 10.01
C THR A 359 -11.65 -10.77 9.78
N THR A 360 -11.34 -10.04 10.84
CA THR A 360 -10.89 -8.65 10.81
C THR A 360 -9.49 -8.53 11.39
N PHE A 361 -8.67 -7.63 10.85
CA PHE A 361 -7.48 -7.13 11.52
C PHE A 361 -7.83 -5.98 12.49
N GLY A 362 -6.99 -5.75 13.50
CA GLY A 362 -7.19 -4.76 14.55
C GLY A 362 -6.87 -3.32 14.13
N PRO A 363 -6.98 -2.35 15.07
CA PRO A 363 -6.61 -0.96 14.82
C PRO A 363 -5.14 -0.80 14.41
N VAL A 364 -4.89 -0.13 13.29
CA VAL A 364 -3.52 0.13 12.79
C VAL A 364 -2.95 1.38 13.44
N ASP A 365 -1.88 1.21 14.21
CA ASP A 365 -1.21 2.30 14.93
C ASP A 365 -0.71 3.39 13.94
N GLY A 366 -0.95 4.66 14.29
CA GLY A 366 -0.68 5.82 13.43
C GLY A 366 -1.55 5.93 12.16
N MET A 367 -2.49 5.00 11.91
CA MET A 367 -3.31 4.98 10.70
C MET A 367 -4.82 4.71 10.97
N PRO A 368 -5.52 5.49 11.83
CA PRO A 368 -6.91 5.23 12.23
C PRO A 368 -7.97 5.31 11.10
N TRP A 369 -7.59 5.74 9.90
CA TRP A 369 -8.43 5.68 8.70
C TRP A 369 -8.41 4.31 8.01
N VAL A 370 -7.44 3.44 8.35
CA VAL A 370 -7.34 2.08 7.82
C VAL A 370 -8.27 1.17 8.63
N LYS A 371 -9.38 0.77 8.01
CA LYS A 371 -10.36 -0.14 8.61
C LYS A 371 -10.35 -1.50 7.91
N SER A 372 -10.59 -2.56 8.67
CA SER A 372 -10.91 -3.87 8.10
C SER A 372 -12.33 -3.88 7.55
N MET A 373 -12.55 -4.54 6.42
CA MET A 373 -13.89 -4.82 5.91
C MET A 373 -14.61 -5.76 6.87
N ASP A 374 -15.91 -5.52 7.08
CA ASP A 374 -16.80 -6.43 7.82
C ASP A 374 -16.68 -7.88 7.28
N PRO A 375 -16.49 -8.89 8.17
CA PRO A 375 -16.18 -10.25 7.73
C PRO A 375 -17.41 -10.96 7.17
N GLN A 376 -18.63 -10.62 7.61
CA GLN A 376 -19.86 -11.19 7.03
C GLN A 376 -20.08 -10.72 5.59
N LYS A 377 -19.83 -9.42 5.32
CA LYS A 377 -19.80 -8.81 3.99
C LYS A 377 -18.73 -9.44 3.12
N LEU A 378 -17.50 -9.61 3.63
CA LEU A 378 -16.41 -10.27 2.89
C LEU A 378 -16.77 -11.72 2.54
N LEU A 379 -17.40 -12.46 3.45
CA LEU A 379 -17.91 -13.82 3.23
C LEU A 379 -19.05 -13.84 2.21
N GLY A 380 -19.94 -12.85 2.24
CA GLY A 380 -21.00 -12.67 1.24
C GLY A 380 -20.43 -12.43 -0.16
N ILE A 381 -19.36 -11.62 -0.28
CA ILE A 381 -18.64 -11.44 -1.54
C ILE A 381 -18.03 -12.78 -1.99
N ALA A 382 -17.32 -13.49 -1.11
CA ALA A 382 -16.71 -14.79 -1.42
C ALA A 382 -17.73 -15.81 -1.95
N ARG A 383 -18.87 -15.98 -1.26
CA ARG A 383 -19.96 -16.88 -1.68
C ARG A 383 -20.65 -16.44 -2.98
N SER A 384 -20.62 -15.14 -3.30
CA SER A 384 -21.13 -14.59 -4.57
C SER A 384 -20.12 -14.62 -5.72
N VAL A 385 -18.92 -15.13 -5.46
CA VAL A 385 -17.83 -15.30 -6.43
C VAL A 385 -17.65 -16.78 -6.75
N GLU A 386 -17.55 -17.62 -5.71
CA GLU A 386 -17.47 -19.08 -5.81
C GLU A 386 -18.54 -19.69 -4.88
N PRO A 387 -19.73 -20.04 -5.39
CA PRO A 387 -20.84 -20.55 -4.57
C PRO A 387 -20.56 -21.89 -3.89
N SER A 388 -19.56 -22.66 -4.34
CA SER A 388 -19.23 -23.97 -3.76
C SER A 388 -18.27 -23.93 -2.56
N ILE A 389 -17.82 -22.73 -2.12
CA ILE A 389 -16.96 -22.64 -0.93
C ILE A 389 -17.69 -23.06 0.36
N THR A 390 -16.99 -23.75 1.26
CA THR A 390 -17.44 -23.86 2.66
C THR A 390 -16.91 -22.67 3.45
N GLY A 391 -17.76 -21.68 3.71
CA GLY A 391 -17.34 -20.38 4.24
C GLY A 391 -17.93 -20.03 5.61
N VAL A 392 -17.07 -19.60 6.53
CA VAL A 392 -17.35 -19.19 7.93
C VAL A 392 -16.77 -17.79 8.18
N HIS A 393 -17.37 -17.02 9.08
CA HIS A 393 -16.78 -15.79 9.63
C HIS A 393 -16.42 -15.97 11.10
N VAL A 394 -15.43 -15.24 11.58
CA VAL A 394 -15.04 -15.18 13.01
C VAL A 394 -15.74 -13.96 13.64
N PRO A 395 -16.44 -14.11 14.78
CA PRO A 395 -17.20 -13.01 15.39
C PRO A 395 -16.34 -12.06 16.24
N ILE A 396 -15.11 -12.43 16.56
CA ILE A 396 -14.19 -11.67 17.43
C ILE A 396 -12.85 -11.51 16.71
N ILE A 397 -12.26 -10.31 16.81
CA ILE A 397 -10.95 -9.96 16.23
C ILE A 397 -9.88 -10.95 16.72
N GLY A 398 -9.03 -11.44 15.82
CA GLY A 398 -7.86 -12.24 16.17
C GLY A 398 -7.39 -13.18 15.05
N ALA A 399 -6.10 -13.10 14.71
CA ALA A 399 -5.49 -13.93 13.67
C ALA A 399 -5.33 -15.39 14.13
N LEU A 400 -4.96 -15.65 15.39
CA LEU A 400 -4.92 -17.00 15.96
C LEU A 400 -6.32 -17.60 16.05
N ARG A 401 -7.35 -16.84 16.46
CA ARG A 401 -8.74 -17.34 16.51
C ARG A 401 -9.25 -17.75 15.13
N ALA A 402 -8.89 -16.98 14.09
CA ALA A 402 -9.16 -17.33 12.70
C ALA A 402 -8.38 -18.57 12.23
N LEU A 403 -7.13 -18.77 12.66
CA LEU A 403 -6.38 -20.00 12.39
C LEU A 403 -6.89 -21.22 13.18
N CYS A 404 -7.38 -21.04 14.40
CA CYS A 404 -8.09 -22.09 15.14
C CYS A 404 -9.35 -22.51 14.39
N THR A 405 -10.14 -21.54 13.89
CA THR A 405 -11.29 -21.79 12.99
C THR A 405 -10.84 -22.58 11.75
N ALA A 406 -9.74 -22.14 11.10
CA ALA A 406 -9.17 -22.79 9.91
C ALA A 406 -8.82 -24.25 10.19
N LYS A 407 -8.20 -24.56 11.33
CA LYS A 407 -7.84 -25.92 11.78
C LYS A 407 -9.05 -26.84 12.07
N TYR A 408 -10.27 -26.29 12.17
CA TYR A 408 -11.49 -27.08 12.39
C TYR A 408 -12.36 -27.21 11.14
N ILE A 409 -12.33 -26.23 10.22
CA ILE A 409 -13.00 -26.34 8.92
C ILE A 409 -12.12 -27.12 7.91
N SER A 410 -10.79 -27.02 7.99
CA SER A 410 -9.83 -27.82 7.22
C SER A 410 -10.13 -29.31 7.37
N ASP A 411 -10.10 -30.06 6.27
CA ASP A 411 -10.40 -31.49 6.34
C ASP A 411 -9.29 -32.23 7.11
N ARG A 412 -9.65 -32.92 8.20
CA ARG A 412 -8.72 -33.69 9.03
C ARG A 412 -8.59 -35.15 8.60
N THR A 413 -9.39 -35.60 7.66
CA THR A 413 -9.27 -36.92 7.02
C THR A 413 -8.33 -36.86 5.81
N ALA A 414 -8.26 -35.70 5.14
CA ALA A 414 -7.27 -35.45 4.11
C ALA A 414 -5.86 -35.33 4.71
N ARG A 415 -4.92 -36.13 4.19
CA ARG A 415 -3.48 -36.04 4.51
C ARG A 415 -2.80 -34.74 4.01
N TRP A 416 -3.55 -33.86 3.37
CA TRP A 416 -3.06 -32.62 2.81
C TRP A 416 -4.18 -31.56 2.77
N ALA A 417 -4.23 -30.71 3.79
CA ALA A 417 -5.22 -29.64 3.94
C ALA A 417 -4.53 -28.27 4.09
N PRO A 418 -4.00 -27.69 2.99
CA PRO A 418 -3.19 -26.48 3.05
C PRO A 418 -4.00 -25.27 3.54
N ILE A 419 -3.42 -24.51 4.49
CA ILE A 419 -3.99 -23.27 5.03
C ILE A 419 -3.16 -22.07 4.54
N ALA A 420 -3.82 -21.02 4.07
CA ALA A 420 -3.19 -19.79 3.57
C ALA A 420 -3.87 -18.53 4.15
N LEU A 421 -3.10 -17.66 4.81
CA LEU A 421 -3.57 -16.40 5.39
C LEU A 421 -3.15 -15.21 4.51
N THR A 422 -4.12 -14.38 4.08
CA THR A 422 -3.88 -13.30 3.11
C THR A 422 -5.00 -12.23 3.08
N GLY A 423 -4.99 -11.32 2.09
CA GLY A 423 -5.98 -10.26 1.87
C GLY A 423 -5.58 -8.90 2.45
N SER A 424 -4.72 -8.88 3.47
CA SER A 424 -4.24 -7.66 4.13
C SER A 424 -2.89 -7.88 4.80
N LEU A 425 -1.99 -6.92 4.63
CA LEU A 425 -0.74 -6.82 5.40
C LEU A 425 -0.98 -6.70 6.91
N TYR A 426 -2.08 -6.06 7.32
CA TYR A 426 -2.38 -5.83 8.74
C TYR A 426 -2.84 -7.11 9.45
N LEU A 427 -3.52 -8.03 8.74
CA LEU A 427 -3.83 -9.36 9.27
C LEU A 427 -2.56 -10.21 9.46
N VAL A 428 -1.59 -10.07 8.55
CA VAL A 428 -0.27 -10.69 8.71
C VAL A 428 0.48 -10.07 9.88
N GLY A 429 0.37 -8.75 10.06
CA GLY A 429 0.87 -8.02 11.22
C GLY A 429 0.34 -8.57 12.54
N ASP A 430 -0.99 -8.66 12.68
CA ASP A 430 -1.62 -9.22 13.87
C ASP A 430 -1.25 -10.69 14.10
N LEU A 431 -1.12 -11.51 13.04
CA LEU A 431 -0.60 -12.87 13.18
C LEU A 431 0.82 -12.88 13.76
N HIS A 432 1.73 -12.01 13.29
CA HIS A 432 3.09 -11.93 13.84
C HIS A 432 3.13 -11.34 15.25
N ARG A 433 2.22 -10.41 15.58
CA ARG A 433 2.03 -9.86 16.94
C ARG A 433 1.58 -10.95 17.90
N GLU A 434 0.54 -11.70 17.52
CA GLU A 434 -0.01 -12.82 18.29
C GLU A 434 0.94 -14.02 18.35
N LEU A 435 1.79 -14.26 17.35
CA LEU A 435 2.80 -15.33 17.42
C LEU A 435 4.07 -14.93 18.19
N ARG A 436 4.39 -13.64 18.37
CA ARG A 436 5.70 -13.16 18.86
C ARG A 436 6.23 -13.88 20.10
N THR A 437 5.43 -13.97 21.16
CA THR A 437 5.80 -14.62 22.44
C THR A 437 5.63 -16.15 22.41
N ARG A 438 5.16 -16.69 21.27
CA ARG A 438 4.58 -18.04 21.16
C ARG A 438 5.26 -18.91 20.09
N GLN A 439 6.41 -18.48 19.54
CA GLN A 439 7.17 -19.22 18.52
C GLN A 439 8.17 -20.24 19.08
N ALA A 440 8.40 -20.27 20.39
CA ALA A 440 9.32 -21.23 21.01
C ALA A 440 8.71 -22.64 21.01
N LYS A 441 9.50 -23.67 20.66
CA LYS A 441 9.05 -25.08 20.76
C LYS A 441 8.60 -25.46 22.18
N THR A 442 9.23 -24.84 23.17
CA THR A 442 8.93 -25.00 24.61
C THR A 442 7.73 -24.19 25.09
N TRP A 443 7.10 -23.34 24.28
CA TRP A 443 5.95 -22.51 24.70
C TRP A 443 4.80 -23.36 25.28
N TRP A 444 4.65 -24.61 24.83
CA TRP A 444 3.66 -25.56 25.38
C TRP A 444 3.96 -26.08 26.79
N THR A 445 5.23 -26.06 27.21
CA THR A 445 5.70 -26.64 28.49
C THR A 445 6.27 -25.62 29.47
N ASP A 446 6.58 -24.40 29.01
CA ASP A 446 7.12 -23.31 29.81
C ASP A 446 6.12 -22.84 30.89
N PRO A 447 6.42 -22.92 32.19
CA PRO A 447 5.50 -22.45 33.24
C PRO A 447 5.06 -20.99 33.08
N ALA A 448 5.92 -20.11 32.54
CA ALA A 448 5.62 -18.68 32.40
C ALA A 448 4.49 -18.39 31.40
N THR A 449 4.19 -19.31 30.49
CA THR A 449 3.15 -19.13 29.45
C THR A 449 1.79 -19.74 29.85
N HIS A 450 1.65 -20.28 31.07
CA HIS A 450 0.48 -21.09 31.44
C HIS A 450 -0.88 -20.39 31.23
N ALA A 451 -1.03 -19.14 31.69
CA ALA A 451 -2.29 -18.41 31.54
C ALA A 451 -2.66 -18.13 30.07
N ASP A 452 -1.63 -17.91 29.24
CA ASP A 452 -1.73 -17.69 27.79
C ASP A 452 -2.09 -18.98 27.03
N ARG A 453 -1.48 -20.11 27.40
CA ARG A 453 -1.89 -21.43 26.90
C ARG A 453 -3.35 -21.71 27.22
N GLU A 454 -3.78 -21.50 28.46
CA GLU A 454 -5.16 -21.74 28.88
C GLU A 454 -6.16 -20.86 28.11
N ALA A 455 -5.81 -19.60 27.84
CA ALA A 455 -6.62 -18.73 26.98
C ALA A 455 -6.75 -19.29 25.55
N LEU A 456 -5.65 -19.76 24.95
CA LEU A 456 -5.69 -20.35 23.61
C LEU A 456 -6.37 -21.74 23.58
N LEU A 457 -6.31 -22.51 24.67
CA LEU A 457 -7.04 -23.77 24.81
C LEU A 457 -8.55 -23.55 24.88
N ARG A 458 -9.02 -22.48 25.55
CA ARG A 458 -10.43 -22.06 25.51
C ARG A 458 -10.86 -21.65 24.11
N ILE A 459 -10.09 -20.79 23.43
CA ILE A 459 -10.32 -20.44 22.01
C ILE A 459 -10.37 -21.70 21.13
N HIS A 460 -9.51 -22.69 21.38
CA HIS A 460 -9.55 -23.97 20.67
C HIS A 460 -10.77 -24.84 20.98
N ALA A 461 -11.37 -24.74 22.16
CA ALA A 461 -12.62 -25.44 22.48
C ALA A 461 -13.82 -24.73 21.82
N GLU A 462 -13.95 -23.42 22.05
CA GLU A 462 -15.00 -22.56 21.49
C GLU A 462 -15.07 -22.67 19.96
N GLU A 463 -13.94 -22.55 19.26
CA GLU A 463 -13.92 -22.65 17.79
C GLU A 463 -14.15 -24.07 17.27
N ARG A 464 -13.90 -25.10 18.07
CA ARG A 464 -14.25 -26.49 17.71
C ARG A 464 -15.76 -26.68 17.74
N GLU A 465 -16.38 -26.26 18.83
CA GLU A 465 -17.82 -26.37 19.06
C GLU A 465 -18.59 -25.54 18.03
N ARG A 466 -18.23 -24.26 17.88
CA ARG A 466 -18.83 -23.33 16.92
C ARG A 466 -18.76 -23.84 15.48
N VAL A 467 -17.60 -24.34 15.03
CA VAL A 467 -17.47 -24.89 13.68
C VAL A 467 -18.23 -26.21 13.52
N SER A 468 -18.23 -27.09 14.54
CA SER A 468 -19.00 -28.35 14.48
C SER A 468 -20.51 -28.10 14.40
N GLY A 469 -21.01 -27.09 15.12
CA GLY A 469 -22.41 -26.65 15.03
C GLY A 469 -22.78 -26.10 13.66
N ILE A 470 -21.92 -25.24 13.07
CA ILE A 470 -22.13 -24.69 11.72
C ILE A 470 -22.09 -25.78 10.63
N LEU A 471 -21.24 -26.80 10.79
CA LEU A 471 -21.10 -27.89 9.82
C LEU A 471 -22.06 -29.08 10.06
N GLY A 472 -22.92 -29.02 11.09
CA GLY A 472 -23.93 -30.04 11.38
C GLY A 472 -23.39 -31.40 11.84
N VAL A 473 -22.10 -31.51 12.18
CA VAL A 473 -21.45 -32.78 12.51
C VAL A 473 -21.77 -33.19 13.95
N LYS A 474 -22.89 -33.89 14.14
CA LYS A 474 -23.19 -34.60 15.39
C LYS A 474 -22.17 -35.72 15.60
N GLY A 475 -21.39 -35.66 16.67
CA GLY A 475 -20.64 -36.82 17.16
C GLY A 475 -21.62 -37.94 17.53
N GLY A 476 -21.40 -39.15 17.02
CA GLY A 476 -22.31 -40.29 17.23
C GLY A 476 -22.21 -40.85 18.66
N GLY A 477 -23.32 -41.39 19.20
CA GLY A 477 -23.27 -42.01 20.52
C GLY A 477 -24.57 -42.37 21.25
N ALA A 478 -25.77 -42.25 20.66
CA ALA A 478 -27.01 -42.81 21.24
C ALA A 478 -28.12 -42.95 20.19
N SER A 479 -28.95 -43.99 20.31
CA SER A 479 -30.17 -44.18 19.54
C SER A 479 -31.39 -43.63 20.28
N LEU A 480 -32.35 -43.06 19.55
CA LEU A 480 -33.69 -42.73 20.05
C LEU A 480 -34.74 -43.13 18.99
N PRO A 481 -35.84 -43.81 19.39
CA PRO A 481 -36.97 -44.11 18.52
C PRO A 481 -38.05 -43.01 18.60
N GLY A 482 -38.99 -43.03 17.66
CA GLY A 482 -40.26 -42.32 17.75
C GLY A 482 -40.32 -40.98 17.02
N MET A 483 -41.35 -40.81 16.19
CA MET A 483 -41.71 -39.53 15.60
C MET A 483 -42.60 -38.77 16.59
N GLN A 484 -42.31 -37.49 16.82
CA GLN A 484 -43.36 -36.49 17.09
C GLN A 484 -43.03 -35.23 16.27
N LYS A 485 -44.04 -34.73 15.57
CA LYS A 485 -44.07 -33.38 15.00
C LYS A 485 -44.88 -32.47 15.94
N ASP A 486 -45.01 -31.21 15.56
CA ASP A 486 -46.06 -30.29 16.02
C ASP A 486 -45.91 -29.68 17.44
N SER A 487 -44.68 -29.51 17.93
CA SER A 487 -44.37 -28.65 19.10
C SER A 487 -43.83 -27.24 18.73
N ALA A 488 -43.17 -27.09 17.58
CA ALA A 488 -42.33 -25.93 17.26
C ALA A 488 -43.09 -24.60 17.07
N THR A 489 -44.40 -24.64 16.83
CA THR A 489 -45.23 -23.44 16.60
C THR A 489 -45.61 -22.70 17.87
N GLU A 490 -45.77 -23.39 19.01
CA GLU A 490 -46.27 -22.76 20.24
C GLU A 490 -45.17 -22.02 21.01
N GLU A 491 -43.93 -22.51 21.00
CA GLU A 491 -42.77 -21.76 21.52
C GLU A 491 -42.48 -20.52 20.68
N GLN A 492 -42.57 -20.62 19.34
CA GLN A 492 -42.43 -19.45 18.45
C GLN A 492 -43.53 -18.41 18.67
N ARG A 493 -44.77 -18.86 18.94
CA ARG A 493 -45.88 -17.97 19.29
C ARG A 493 -45.65 -17.24 20.61
N LYS A 494 -45.21 -17.94 21.66
CA LYS A 494 -44.84 -17.32 22.95
C LYS A 494 -43.69 -16.32 22.82
N LEU A 495 -42.64 -16.66 22.08
CA LEU A 495 -41.50 -15.74 21.85
C LEU A 495 -41.92 -14.48 21.09
N GLN A 496 -42.89 -14.57 20.17
CA GLN A 496 -43.46 -13.40 19.51
C GLN A 496 -44.35 -12.59 20.47
N GLU A 497 -45.18 -13.24 21.29
CA GLU A 497 -46.03 -12.57 22.29
C GLU A 497 -45.20 -11.84 23.37
N GLU A 498 -44.05 -12.40 23.79
CA GLU A 498 -43.07 -11.72 24.67
C GLU A 498 -42.37 -10.54 23.97
N LEU A 499 -41.95 -10.70 22.72
CA LEU A 499 -41.32 -9.63 21.93
C LEU A 499 -42.28 -8.45 21.70
N ASP A 500 -43.54 -8.74 21.40
CA ASP A 500 -44.60 -7.76 21.22
C ASP A 500 -45.02 -7.10 22.55
N ALA A 501 -44.77 -7.73 23.71
CA ALA A 501 -44.96 -7.11 25.02
C ALA A 501 -43.81 -6.13 25.34
N LEU A 502 -42.55 -6.57 25.22
CA LEU A 502 -41.36 -5.75 25.44
C LEU A 502 -41.31 -4.52 24.50
N THR A 503 -41.82 -4.67 23.28
CA THR A 503 -41.91 -3.55 22.31
C THR A 503 -42.91 -2.47 22.75
N ARG A 504 -43.96 -2.82 23.50
CA ARG A 504 -44.91 -1.84 24.07
C ARG A 504 -44.35 -1.16 25.33
N GLU A 505 -43.72 -1.93 26.22
CA GLU A 505 -43.03 -1.38 27.40
C GLU A 505 -41.96 -0.35 27.01
N ALA A 506 -41.20 -0.62 25.95
CA ALA A 506 -40.24 0.33 25.39
C ALA A 506 -40.89 1.62 24.85
N GLN A 507 -42.06 1.55 24.23
CA GLN A 507 -42.79 2.72 23.73
C GLN A 507 -43.42 3.54 24.86
N GLU A 508 -43.91 2.89 25.92
CA GLU A 508 -44.41 3.58 27.11
C GLU A 508 -43.28 4.31 27.85
N LEU A 509 -42.10 3.72 27.95
CA LEU A 509 -40.89 4.38 28.49
C LEU A 509 -40.41 5.54 27.63
N GLU A 510 -40.43 5.41 26.30
CA GLU A 510 -40.07 6.51 25.36
C GLU A 510 -41.04 7.70 25.50
N ILE A 511 -42.33 7.44 25.75
CA ILE A 511 -43.34 8.49 26.02
C ILE A 511 -43.13 9.13 27.41
N GLU A 512 -42.74 8.36 28.42
CA GLU A 512 -42.50 8.89 29.77
C GLU A 512 -41.19 9.72 29.83
N GLU A 513 -40.14 9.31 29.11
CA GLU A 513 -38.91 10.10 28.93
C GLU A 513 -39.21 11.44 28.21
N ASP A 514 -39.97 11.40 27.12
CA ASP A 514 -40.39 12.60 26.36
C ASP A 514 -41.32 13.52 27.17
N ARG A 515 -41.87 13.03 28.28
CA ARG A 515 -42.61 13.77 29.32
C ARG A 515 -41.67 14.43 30.32
N LEU A 516 -40.76 13.65 30.90
CA LEU A 516 -39.78 14.13 31.88
C LEU A 516 -38.87 15.23 31.30
N VAL A 517 -38.52 15.13 30.01
CA VAL A 517 -37.78 16.18 29.29
C VAL A 517 -38.61 17.47 29.12
N LYS A 518 -39.94 17.39 28.98
CA LYS A 518 -40.83 18.57 28.91
C LYS A 518 -41.03 19.24 30.27
N ASP A 519 -41.12 18.47 31.35
CA ASP A 519 -41.20 19.03 32.71
C ASP A 519 -39.87 19.69 33.13
N GLN A 520 -38.73 19.08 32.78
CA GLN A 520 -37.42 19.72 32.99
C GLN A 520 -37.27 21.03 32.20
N THR A 521 -37.64 21.04 30.90
CA THR A 521 -37.51 22.24 30.05
C THR A 521 -38.53 23.35 30.36
N THR A 522 -39.63 23.07 31.07
CA THR A 522 -40.55 24.10 31.57
C THR A 522 -40.15 24.66 32.94
N SER A 523 -39.35 23.93 33.74
CA SER A 523 -38.89 24.40 35.06
C SER A 523 -37.77 25.45 35.02
N LEU A 524 -36.93 25.48 33.98
CA LEU A 524 -35.76 26.37 33.84
C LEU A 524 -36.12 27.80 33.39
N GLY A 525 -37.31 28.28 33.78
CA GLY A 525 -37.98 29.45 33.21
C GLY A 525 -37.98 30.74 34.03
N SER A 526 -37.26 30.85 35.17
CA SER A 526 -37.11 32.15 35.85
C SER A 526 -36.01 32.19 36.92
N THR A 527 -35.44 33.39 37.14
CA THR A 527 -34.46 33.77 38.18
C THR A 527 -33.12 33.03 38.14
N GLY A 528 -32.08 33.69 38.64
CA GLY A 528 -30.75 33.10 38.80
C GLY A 528 -29.95 33.90 39.82
N ASP A 529 -28.88 33.28 40.32
CA ASP A 529 -27.75 33.97 40.95
C ASP A 529 -26.51 33.06 40.84
N ASP A 530 -25.32 33.68 40.88
CA ASP A 530 -24.07 33.03 40.46
C ASP A 530 -23.28 32.48 41.66
N GLN A 531 -23.38 31.17 41.93
CA GLN A 531 -22.47 30.46 42.87
C GLN A 531 -22.07 29.08 42.36
N ALA A 532 -20.80 28.96 41.97
CA ALA A 532 -20.20 27.69 41.54
C ALA A 532 -19.70 26.87 42.75
N LEU A 533 -20.47 25.84 43.16
CA LEU A 533 -20.11 24.89 44.22
C LEU A 533 -18.68 24.34 44.05
N SER A 534 -17.91 24.34 45.14
CA SER A 534 -16.51 23.92 45.15
C SER A 534 -16.33 22.42 44.93
N ALA A 535 -15.09 21.99 44.64
CA ALA A 535 -14.78 20.58 44.44
C ALA A 535 -14.96 19.73 45.72
N VAL A 536 -14.84 20.33 46.91
CA VAL A 536 -15.01 19.63 48.20
C VAL A 536 -16.48 19.37 48.47
N GLU A 537 -17.34 20.38 48.29
CA GLU A 537 -18.79 20.25 48.48
C GLU A 537 -19.42 19.22 47.53
N ARG A 538 -18.84 19.03 46.33
CA ARG A 538 -19.26 17.96 45.40
C ARG A 538 -18.90 16.58 45.92
N LEU A 539 -17.67 16.40 46.42
CA LEU A 539 -17.22 15.13 47.02
C LEU A 539 -18.05 14.77 48.26
N GLU A 540 -18.35 15.72 49.14
CA GLU A 540 -19.22 15.46 50.31
C GLU A 540 -20.68 15.10 49.96
N LEU A 541 -21.12 15.44 48.74
CA LEU A 541 -22.46 15.13 48.23
C LEU A 541 -22.46 13.78 47.46
N GLU A 542 -21.32 13.39 46.88
CA GLU A 542 -21.08 12.05 46.35
C GLU A 542 -20.88 11.00 47.46
N ASP A 543 -20.11 11.30 48.52
CA ASP A 543 -19.95 10.41 49.69
C ASP A 543 -21.29 10.21 50.42
N ARG A 544 -22.12 11.26 50.57
CA ARG A 544 -23.48 11.12 51.11
C ARG A 544 -24.38 10.23 50.25
N ARG A 545 -24.30 10.35 48.92
CA ARG A 545 -24.98 9.42 47.99
C ARG A 545 -24.45 8.00 48.06
N PHE A 546 -23.17 7.80 48.36
CA PHE A 546 -22.58 6.48 48.53
C PHE A 546 -23.01 5.82 49.85
N ALA A 547 -23.18 6.60 50.91
CA ALA A 547 -23.61 6.12 52.23
C ALA A 547 -25.06 5.60 52.26
N GLU A 548 -25.95 6.08 51.38
CA GLU A 548 -27.34 5.61 51.29
C GLU A 548 -27.50 4.29 50.50
N LEU A 549 -26.48 3.86 49.75
CA LEU A 549 -26.54 2.70 48.85
C LEU A 549 -26.16 1.37 49.53
N HIS A 550 -26.90 0.98 50.57
CA HIS A 550 -26.89 -0.38 51.12
C HIS A 550 -27.62 -1.39 50.20
N ALA A 551 -27.11 -1.56 48.97
CA ALA A 551 -27.53 -2.62 48.06
C ALA A 551 -26.76 -3.93 48.34
N THR A 552 -27.44 -5.07 48.35
CA THR A 552 -26.78 -6.38 48.50
C THR A 552 -26.01 -6.76 47.23
N PRO A 553 -25.03 -7.69 47.29
CA PRO A 553 -24.30 -8.14 46.10
C PRO A 553 -25.20 -8.65 44.98
N GLU A 554 -26.30 -9.32 45.30
CA GLU A 554 -27.30 -9.80 44.33
C GLU A 554 -28.02 -8.65 43.63
N GLN A 555 -28.35 -7.58 44.36
CA GLN A 555 -28.99 -6.39 43.81
C GLN A 555 -28.04 -5.62 42.88
N LEU A 556 -26.75 -5.55 43.23
CA LEU A 556 -25.70 -4.98 42.38
C LEU A 556 -25.50 -5.77 41.09
N VAL A 557 -25.42 -7.10 41.17
CA VAL A 557 -25.34 -7.99 39.99
C VAL A 557 -26.60 -7.85 39.11
N ALA A 558 -27.79 -7.82 39.70
CA ALA A 558 -29.04 -7.61 38.96
C ALA A 558 -29.09 -6.24 38.27
N SER A 559 -28.55 -5.18 38.88
CA SER A 559 -28.49 -3.86 38.27
C SER A 559 -27.46 -3.76 37.14
N LEU A 560 -26.29 -4.40 37.31
CA LEU A 560 -25.28 -4.52 36.25
C LEU A 560 -25.84 -5.26 35.03
N ALA A 561 -26.51 -6.41 35.25
CA ALA A 561 -27.13 -7.18 34.17
C ALA A 561 -28.24 -6.42 33.42
N ARG A 562 -29.00 -5.55 34.12
CA ARG A 562 -29.95 -4.61 33.47
C ARG A 562 -29.21 -3.53 32.68
N GLY A 563 -28.15 -2.95 33.22
CA GLY A 563 -27.33 -1.93 32.54
C GLY A 563 -26.62 -2.45 31.29
N GLU A 564 -26.16 -3.70 31.29
CA GLU A 564 -25.59 -4.34 30.10
C GLU A 564 -26.65 -4.62 29.02
N LYS A 565 -27.83 -5.16 29.40
CA LYS A 565 -28.95 -5.31 28.46
C LYS A 565 -29.42 -3.98 27.87
N ALA A 566 -29.47 -2.92 28.67
CA ALA A 566 -29.81 -1.57 28.19
C ALA A 566 -28.77 -1.04 27.20
N LYS A 567 -27.47 -1.24 27.45
CA LYS A 567 -26.40 -0.90 26.50
C LYS A 567 -26.49 -1.71 25.21
N GLU A 568 -26.77 -3.01 25.28
CA GLU A 568 -26.98 -3.82 24.08
C GLU A 568 -28.19 -3.36 23.26
N ALA A 569 -29.32 -3.02 23.91
CA ALA A 569 -30.49 -2.48 23.24
C ALA A 569 -30.18 -1.16 22.51
N LEU A 570 -29.51 -0.21 23.19
CA LEU A 570 -29.12 1.08 22.62
C LEU A 570 -28.17 0.93 21.43
N VAL A 571 -27.19 0.02 21.51
CA VAL A 571 -26.28 -0.28 20.39
C VAL A 571 -27.02 -0.89 19.20
N ARG A 572 -27.97 -1.82 19.44
CA ARG A 572 -28.82 -2.39 18.37
C ARG A 572 -29.72 -1.35 17.71
N GLN A 573 -30.28 -0.42 18.49
CA GLN A 573 -31.10 0.71 18.01
C GLN A 573 -30.27 1.66 17.14
N GLN A 574 -29.06 2.05 17.57
CA GLN A 574 -28.15 2.87 16.79
C GLN A 574 -27.77 2.21 15.44
N ILE A 575 -27.46 0.91 15.44
CA ILE A 575 -27.18 0.16 14.21
C ILE A 575 -28.40 0.16 13.27
N ALA A 576 -29.62 -0.02 13.80
CA ALA A 576 -30.84 0.02 12.99
C ALA A 576 -31.08 1.40 12.34
N ILE A 577 -30.82 2.49 13.07
CA ILE A 577 -30.91 3.87 12.57
C ILE A 577 -29.90 4.11 11.43
N GLU A 578 -28.64 3.66 11.59
CA GLU A 578 -27.60 3.79 10.56
C GLU A 578 -27.93 2.97 9.29
N TYR A 579 -28.44 1.75 9.45
CA TYR A 579 -28.92 0.95 8.31
C TYR A 579 -30.11 1.62 7.59
N ALA A 580 -31.05 2.19 8.33
CA ALA A 580 -32.19 2.91 7.76
C ALA A 580 -31.75 4.19 7.01
N ALA A 581 -30.79 4.95 7.55
CA ALA A 581 -30.20 6.11 6.89
C ALA A 581 -29.50 5.73 5.58
N LYS A 582 -28.68 4.67 5.60
CA LYS A 582 -27.98 4.15 4.42
C LYS A 582 -28.93 3.65 3.33
N ALA A 583 -30.00 2.94 3.71
CA ALA A 583 -31.03 2.50 2.77
C ALA A 583 -31.79 3.68 2.12
N ARG A 584 -31.97 4.81 2.84
CA ARG A 584 -32.51 6.06 2.27
C ARG A 584 -31.53 6.69 1.28
N GLN A 585 -30.24 6.73 1.59
CA GLN A 585 -29.19 7.25 0.69
C GLN A 585 -29.11 6.45 -0.62
N GLU A 586 -29.00 5.12 -0.55
CA GLU A 586 -28.98 4.27 -1.76
C GLU A 586 -30.22 4.49 -2.65
N LYS A 587 -31.38 4.74 -2.04
CA LYS A 587 -32.65 5.01 -2.75
C LYS A 587 -32.67 6.40 -3.41
N GLN A 588 -31.92 7.38 -2.89
CA GLN A 588 -31.69 8.67 -3.54
C GLN A 588 -30.67 8.53 -4.68
N GLU A 589 -29.55 7.84 -4.48
CA GLU A 589 -28.52 7.61 -5.50
C GLU A 589 -29.09 6.85 -6.71
N LYS A 590 -29.85 5.78 -6.48
CA LYS A 590 -30.57 5.03 -7.53
C LYS A 590 -31.55 5.92 -8.31
N ARG A 591 -32.24 6.85 -7.64
CA ARG A 591 -33.12 7.85 -8.29
C ARG A 591 -32.33 8.86 -9.13
N LEU A 592 -31.16 9.32 -8.66
CA LEU A 592 -30.32 10.27 -9.38
C LEU A 592 -29.73 9.66 -10.66
N ALA A 593 -29.15 8.47 -10.55
CA ALA A 593 -28.62 7.72 -11.69
C ALA A 593 -29.71 7.40 -12.73
N GLN A 594 -30.92 7.02 -12.28
CA GLN A 594 -32.06 6.77 -13.18
C GLN A 594 -32.54 8.05 -13.90
N LYS A 595 -32.36 9.24 -13.30
CA LYS A 595 -32.65 10.53 -13.93
C LYS A 595 -31.60 10.89 -15.00
N GLN A 596 -30.32 10.74 -14.68
CA GLN A 596 -29.20 10.98 -15.62
C GLN A 596 -29.31 10.07 -16.86
N LEU A 597 -29.57 8.77 -16.67
CA LEU A 597 -29.79 7.82 -17.77
C LEU A 597 -30.97 8.20 -18.68
N LEU A 598 -31.96 8.93 -18.15
CA LEU A 598 -33.13 9.39 -18.90
C LEU A 598 -32.85 10.70 -19.66
N GLU A 599 -31.92 11.52 -19.18
CA GLU A 599 -31.42 12.71 -19.87
C GLU A 599 -30.46 12.32 -21.01
N GLU A 600 -29.49 11.41 -20.80
CA GLU A 600 -28.68 10.84 -21.89
C GLU A 600 -29.54 10.25 -23.03
N ARG A 601 -30.64 9.56 -22.68
CA ARG A 601 -31.58 8.98 -23.65
C ARG A 601 -32.37 10.03 -24.43
N LYS A 602 -32.55 11.24 -23.88
CA LYS A 602 -33.11 12.39 -24.62
C LYS A 602 -32.09 12.98 -25.58
N GLU A 603 -30.85 13.18 -25.12
CA GLU A 603 -29.76 13.73 -25.94
C GLU A 603 -29.42 12.83 -27.13
N LYS A 604 -29.21 11.52 -26.88
CA LYS A 604 -28.96 10.52 -27.94
C LYS A 604 -30.11 10.43 -28.96
N ARG A 605 -31.36 10.73 -28.56
CA ARG A 605 -32.51 10.87 -29.47
C ARG A 605 -32.52 12.18 -30.28
N HIS A 606 -32.00 13.28 -29.74
CA HIS A 606 -31.90 14.55 -30.47
C HIS A 606 -30.73 14.53 -31.45
N GLY A 607 -29.55 14.06 -31.03
CA GLY A 607 -28.37 13.93 -31.89
C GLY A 607 -28.63 13.04 -33.11
N LYS A 608 -29.31 11.89 -32.94
CA LYS A 608 -29.67 11.03 -34.07
C LYS A 608 -30.61 11.71 -35.07
N LYS A 609 -31.58 12.50 -34.61
CA LYS A 609 -32.45 13.31 -35.49
C LYS A 609 -31.70 14.42 -36.22
N GLY A 610 -30.66 15.00 -35.60
CA GLY A 610 -29.79 15.99 -36.24
C GLY A 610 -29.01 15.38 -37.41
N LEU A 611 -28.32 14.26 -37.15
CA LEU A 611 -27.57 13.50 -38.16
C LEU A 611 -28.46 13.05 -39.34
N GLU A 612 -29.64 12.51 -39.07
CA GLU A 612 -30.61 12.11 -40.11
C GLU A 612 -31.10 13.30 -40.97
N GLN A 613 -31.14 14.52 -40.41
CA GLN A 613 -31.46 15.73 -41.16
C GLN A 613 -30.26 16.28 -41.94
N GLU A 614 -29.04 16.16 -41.43
CA GLU A 614 -27.83 16.61 -42.13
C GLU A 614 -27.48 15.73 -43.34
N ASP A 615 -27.63 14.41 -43.21
CA ASP A 615 -27.54 13.47 -44.34
C ASP A 615 -28.63 13.75 -45.40
N ALA A 616 -29.84 14.11 -44.97
CA ALA A 616 -30.94 14.46 -45.87
C ALA A 616 -30.71 15.81 -46.58
N ALA A 617 -30.16 16.81 -45.89
CA ALA A 617 -29.79 18.09 -46.49
C ALA A 617 -28.69 17.91 -47.54
N ARG A 618 -27.62 17.17 -47.20
CA ARG A 618 -26.49 16.88 -48.08
C ARG A 618 -26.93 16.25 -49.40
N ARG A 619 -27.75 15.18 -49.36
CA ARG A 619 -28.27 14.50 -50.56
C ARG A 619 -29.20 15.38 -51.40
N ILE A 620 -29.79 16.43 -50.83
CA ILE A 620 -30.58 17.41 -51.56
C ILE A 620 -29.67 18.41 -52.28
N PHE A 621 -28.60 18.88 -51.64
CA PHE A 621 -27.59 19.76 -52.28
C PHE A 621 -26.83 19.04 -53.40
N GLU A 622 -26.35 17.81 -53.17
CA GLU A 622 -25.67 16.99 -54.18
C GLU A 622 -26.53 16.81 -55.46
N ARG A 623 -27.85 16.69 -55.32
CA ARG A 623 -28.79 16.62 -56.46
C ARG A 623 -29.01 17.97 -57.16
N ILE A 624 -28.90 19.07 -56.44
CA ILE A 624 -29.00 20.44 -57.00
C ILE A 624 -27.72 20.78 -57.79
N GLU A 625 -26.54 20.41 -57.26
CA GLU A 625 -25.26 20.54 -57.98
C GLU A 625 -25.23 19.68 -59.25
N ALA A 626 -25.79 18.47 -59.20
CA ALA A 626 -26.03 17.62 -60.39
C ALA A 626 -27.14 18.15 -61.33
N GLY A 627 -27.65 19.37 -61.13
CA GLY A 627 -28.59 20.05 -62.03
C GLY A 627 -30.05 19.60 -61.94
N HIS A 628 -30.42 18.71 -60.99
CA HIS A 628 -31.80 18.25 -60.86
C HIS A 628 -32.68 19.29 -60.16
N LYS A 629 -33.76 19.72 -60.83
CA LYS A 629 -34.83 20.52 -60.22
C LYS A 629 -35.42 19.79 -59.00
N THR A 630 -35.09 20.28 -57.80
CA THR A 630 -35.39 19.63 -56.52
C THR A 630 -36.12 20.62 -55.60
N VAL A 631 -37.22 20.17 -54.97
CA VAL A 631 -38.03 21.02 -54.08
C VAL A 631 -37.50 20.94 -52.65
N LEU A 632 -36.96 22.06 -52.14
CA LEU A 632 -36.47 22.12 -50.75
C LEU A 632 -37.62 21.94 -49.74
N PRO A 633 -37.51 21.01 -48.77
CA PRO A 633 -38.51 20.83 -47.72
C PRO A 633 -38.50 22.02 -46.74
N HIS A 634 -39.64 22.27 -46.09
CA HIS A 634 -39.87 23.49 -45.29
C HIS A 634 -38.81 23.69 -44.19
N TRP A 635 -38.45 22.65 -43.44
CA TRP A 635 -37.43 22.74 -42.38
C TRP A 635 -36.05 23.18 -42.91
N LEU A 636 -35.66 22.73 -44.11
CA LEU A 636 -34.38 23.08 -44.73
C LEU A 636 -34.41 24.52 -45.26
N LYS A 637 -35.55 24.97 -45.81
CA LYS A 637 -35.77 26.40 -46.13
C LYS A 637 -35.63 27.27 -44.87
N THR A 638 -36.23 26.86 -43.75
CA THR A 638 -36.14 27.59 -42.47
C THR A 638 -34.72 27.59 -41.89
N LYS A 639 -33.94 26.51 -42.07
CA LYS A 639 -32.52 26.46 -41.63
C LYS A 639 -31.67 27.41 -42.50
N LEU A 640 -31.80 27.35 -43.83
CA LEU A 640 -31.11 28.26 -44.76
C LEU A 640 -31.49 29.75 -44.61
N GLN A 641 -32.70 30.06 -44.16
CA GLN A 641 -33.12 31.43 -43.82
C GLN A 641 -32.49 31.98 -42.53
N ARG A 642 -31.95 31.11 -41.68
CA ARG A 642 -31.27 31.50 -40.42
C ARG A 642 -29.76 31.41 -40.52
N ASP A 643 -29.26 30.51 -41.37
CA ASP A 643 -27.85 30.27 -41.65
C ASP A 643 -27.68 30.07 -43.18
N PRO A 644 -27.34 31.13 -43.93
CA PRO A 644 -27.17 31.05 -45.38
C PRO A 644 -25.96 30.20 -45.82
N ASP A 645 -24.93 30.09 -44.97
CA ASP A 645 -23.71 29.35 -45.28
C ASP A 645 -23.88 27.83 -45.06
N TYR A 646 -24.98 27.40 -44.45
CA TYR A 646 -25.34 25.99 -44.22
C TYR A 646 -25.35 25.11 -45.49
N ALA A 647 -25.43 25.71 -46.69
CA ALA A 647 -25.32 24.99 -47.96
C ALA A 647 -23.87 24.62 -48.37
N GLN A 648 -22.83 25.24 -47.79
CA GLN A 648 -21.43 25.12 -48.25
C GLN A 648 -20.61 24.02 -47.56
N GLY A 649 -21.17 23.38 -46.53
CA GLY A 649 -20.50 22.30 -45.78
C GLY A 649 -19.42 22.76 -44.78
N PRO A 650 -18.91 21.84 -43.94
CA PRO A 650 -18.01 22.18 -42.83
C PRO A 650 -16.59 22.57 -43.29
N ARG A 651 -16.10 23.72 -42.78
CA ARG A 651 -14.78 24.29 -43.12
C ARG A 651 -13.61 23.63 -42.36
N GLU A 652 -13.42 22.32 -42.49
CA GLU A 652 -12.36 21.61 -41.73
C GLU A 652 -11.63 20.52 -42.54
N ALA A 653 -11.23 20.86 -43.78
CA ALA A 653 -10.57 19.92 -44.70
C ALA A 653 -9.49 20.57 -45.61
N ARG A 654 -8.69 21.53 -45.12
CA ARG A 654 -7.57 22.15 -45.87
C ARG A 654 -6.33 22.47 -45.03
N TYR A 655 -5.71 21.45 -44.44
CA TYR A 655 -4.28 21.45 -44.12
C TYR A 655 -3.75 20.00 -44.15
N ILE A 656 -2.43 19.83 -44.30
CA ILE A 656 -1.72 18.53 -44.43
C ILE A 656 -1.99 17.79 -45.76
N ALA A 657 -1.34 18.21 -46.85
CA ALA A 657 -0.89 17.32 -47.95
C ALA A 657 -0.02 18.05 -48.99
N SER A 658 1.28 18.28 -48.71
CA SER A 658 2.39 18.24 -49.70
C SER A 658 3.71 18.70 -49.09
N SER A 659 4.79 17.98 -49.41
CA SER A 659 6.17 18.34 -49.08
C SER A 659 7.11 17.71 -50.10
N GLY A 660 7.55 18.50 -51.09
CA GLY A 660 8.37 18.03 -52.22
C GLY A 660 8.62 19.16 -53.23
N PRO A 661 9.88 19.46 -53.62
CA PRO A 661 10.23 20.60 -54.50
C PRO A 661 10.76 20.13 -55.87
N PRO A 662 11.33 21.00 -56.75
CA PRO A 662 11.11 22.45 -56.98
C PRO A 662 10.72 22.74 -58.45
N GLN A 663 10.42 24.00 -58.81
CA GLN A 663 11.18 24.77 -59.82
C GLN A 663 10.67 26.21 -60.06
N ASP A 664 11.53 26.97 -60.72
CA ASP A 664 11.50 28.43 -60.96
C ASP A 664 10.28 28.95 -61.73
N ALA A 665 9.88 30.21 -61.48
CA ALA A 665 10.12 31.32 -62.43
C ALA A 665 9.42 32.65 -62.05
N LEU A 666 10.05 33.75 -62.48
CA LEU A 666 9.45 35.05 -62.87
C LEU A 666 8.58 35.82 -61.86
N SER A 667 9.29 36.68 -61.12
CA SER A 667 8.85 37.98 -60.60
C SER A 667 7.87 38.79 -61.46
N PHE A 668 6.99 39.55 -60.79
CA PHE A 668 6.63 40.91 -61.22
C PHE A 668 6.51 41.85 -59.99
N SER A 669 6.90 43.11 -60.17
CA SER A 669 6.76 44.20 -59.19
C SER A 669 5.56 45.09 -59.62
N THR A 670 4.85 45.80 -58.75
CA THR A 670 5.27 46.98 -57.96
C THR A 670 4.10 47.41 -57.04
N GLY A 671 4.31 48.33 -56.09
CA GLY A 671 3.19 49.07 -55.46
C GLY A 671 3.41 49.54 -54.02
N ASN A 672 3.85 50.79 -53.82
CA ASN A 672 3.81 51.47 -52.51
C ASN A 672 2.41 52.01 -52.22
N SER A 673 1.95 52.00 -50.95
CA SER A 673 1.67 53.27 -50.22
C SER A 673 1.27 53.17 -48.75
N LYS A 674 1.68 54.24 -48.06
CA LYS A 674 1.34 54.83 -46.73
C LYS A 674 -0.18 55.02 -46.49
N VAL A 675 -0.75 55.40 -45.32
CA VAL A 675 -0.42 55.56 -43.87
C VAL A 675 -1.75 55.90 -43.14
N LEU A 676 -1.84 55.78 -41.79
CA LEU A 676 -2.72 56.46 -40.77
C LEU A 676 -3.17 55.44 -39.68
N SER A 677 -3.50 55.75 -38.40
CA SER A 677 -3.06 56.75 -37.40
C SER A 677 -3.72 56.45 -36.02
N PHE A 678 -3.11 56.90 -34.91
CA PHE A 678 -3.50 56.91 -33.45
C PHE A 678 -5.00 57.05 -33.05
N PRO A 679 -5.43 56.84 -31.75
CA PRO A 679 -4.69 56.82 -30.46
C PRO A 679 -4.99 55.65 -29.49
N GLY A 680 -4.45 55.53 -28.25
CA GLY A 680 -3.29 56.24 -27.65
C GLY A 680 -3.40 56.76 -26.19
N ALA A 681 -3.77 55.95 -25.16
CA ALA A 681 -3.82 56.40 -23.74
C ALA A 681 -3.61 55.27 -22.69
N ARG A 682 -3.15 55.51 -21.44
CA ARG A 682 -2.18 56.48 -20.90
C ARG A 682 -1.73 56.02 -19.49
N ALA A 683 -0.43 56.04 -19.18
CA ALA A 683 0.10 55.66 -17.86
C ALA A 683 0.22 56.85 -16.89
N LYS A 684 0.34 56.56 -15.59
CA LYS A 684 0.98 57.43 -14.57
C LYS A 684 1.83 56.56 -13.63
N ALA A 685 2.90 57.17 -13.09
CA ALA A 685 3.88 56.55 -12.22
C ALA A 685 4.23 57.50 -11.06
N SER A 686 4.99 57.00 -10.08
CA SER A 686 5.82 57.85 -9.22
C SER A 686 7.15 57.15 -8.91
N LEU A 687 8.18 57.96 -8.66
CA LEU A 687 9.47 57.54 -8.12
C LEU A 687 9.49 57.91 -6.58
N ARG A 688 10.57 57.90 -5.77
CA ARG A 688 12.02 57.97 -6.07
C ARG A 688 12.90 57.65 -4.82
N THR A 689 14.04 56.99 -5.06
CA THR A 689 15.38 57.17 -4.39
C THR A 689 15.66 56.95 -2.88
N THR A 690 16.66 56.07 -2.64
CA THR A 690 17.95 56.26 -1.90
C THR A 690 18.18 55.91 -0.42
N ARG A 691 19.30 55.15 -0.28
CA ARG A 691 20.41 55.21 0.71
C ARG A 691 20.39 54.27 1.93
N ALA A 692 21.60 53.86 2.30
CA ALA A 692 21.97 53.02 3.44
C ALA A 692 22.89 53.80 4.40
N PRO A 693 23.24 53.21 5.55
CA PRO A 693 24.64 53.23 6.01
C PRO A 693 25.15 51.85 6.47
N THR A 694 26.44 51.77 6.82
CA THR A 694 27.16 50.56 7.27
C THR A 694 27.94 50.86 8.59
N PRO A 695 28.81 49.98 9.16
CA PRO A 695 28.85 49.69 10.61
C PRO A 695 29.90 50.49 11.39
N PRO A 696 30.14 50.12 12.67
CA PRO A 696 31.50 49.69 13.06
C PRO A 696 31.58 48.42 13.95
N ASP A 697 32.71 47.70 13.81
CA ASP A 697 33.62 47.12 14.84
C ASP A 697 33.13 46.17 15.98
N ALA A 698 33.98 45.41 16.72
CA ALA A 698 35.20 44.64 16.37
C ALA A 698 35.62 43.68 17.53
N VAL A 699 35.98 42.43 17.17
CA VAL A 699 37.09 41.55 17.66
C VAL A 699 37.74 41.87 19.04
N PRO A 700 37.81 40.91 20.00
CA PRO A 700 39.00 40.04 20.06
C PRO A 700 38.79 38.54 20.34
N GLU A 701 39.89 37.80 20.23
CA GLU A 701 40.07 36.35 20.33
C GLU A 701 40.18 35.86 21.79
N GLU A 702 40.08 34.54 22.00
CA GLU A 702 40.79 33.88 23.11
C GLU A 702 41.31 32.49 22.67
N THR A 703 42.54 32.13 23.07
CA THR A 703 43.29 30.99 22.53
C THR A 703 43.86 30.09 23.63
N THR A 704 43.42 28.83 23.68
CA THR A 704 44.06 27.70 24.39
C THR A 704 43.42 26.39 23.92
N SER A 705 44.07 25.22 23.93
CA SER A 705 45.50 24.86 23.80
C SER A 705 45.56 23.35 23.55
N GLU A 706 46.67 22.83 23.00
CA GLU A 706 46.93 21.38 23.06
C GLU A 706 47.21 20.94 24.52
N PRO A 707 47.31 19.62 24.76
CA PRO A 707 48.67 19.11 24.95
C PRO A 707 49.01 17.92 24.04
N VAL A 708 50.23 17.96 23.49
CA VAL A 708 50.95 16.78 23.00
C VAL A 708 51.66 16.12 24.18
N ASP A 709 51.43 14.82 24.39
CA ASP A 709 52.35 13.89 25.05
C ASP A 709 51.77 12.46 24.99
N GLN A 710 52.55 11.38 24.89
CA GLN A 710 53.99 11.26 24.63
C GLN A 710 54.28 9.93 23.88
N GLU A 711 55.53 9.67 23.52
CA GLU A 711 55.95 8.45 22.83
C GLU A 711 55.66 7.17 23.64
N HIS A 712 55.42 6.05 22.95
CA HIS A 712 56.24 4.87 23.24
C HIS A 712 56.62 4.08 21.98
N ARG A 713 57.89 4.25 21.63
CA ARG A 713 58.66 3.47 20.65
C ARG A 713 59.13 2.16 21.33
N ILE A 714 59.84 1.31 20.57
CA ILE A 714 60.55 0.07 21.03
C ILE A 714 59.59 -1.14 21.25
N SER A 715 59.81 -2.33 20.68
CA SER A 715 60.78 -2.76 19.64
C SER A 715 60.44 -4.14 19.04
N SER A 716 61.16 -4.50 17.97
CA SER A 716 61.67 -5.82 17.55
C SER A 716 61.30 -7.07 18.39
N SER A 717 61.20 -8.28 17.81
CA SER A 717 62.11 -8.80 16.77
C SER A 717 61.62 -10.04 16.02
N ARG A 718 62.34 -10.37 14.93
CA ARG A 718 62.78 -11.71 14.45
C ARG A 718 61.98 -12.94 14.93
N GLY A 719 61.55 -13.88 14.07
CA GLY A 719 61.90 -14.14 12.65
C GLY A 719 62.22 -15.62 12.44
N SER A 720 62.52 -16.06 11.20
CA SER A 720 63.02 -17.42 10.80
C SER A 720 62.14 -18.65 11.17
N ASP A 721 62.12 -19.80 10.49
CA ASP A 721 62.42 -20.25 9.11
C ASP A 721 61.90 -21.71 8.98
N SER A 722 61.73 -22.38 7.83
CA SER A 722 61.91 -22.07 6.39
C SER A 722 60.78 -22.83 5.60
N GLN A 723 60.88 -23.66 4.53
CA GLN A 723 61.96 -24.12 3.65
C GLN A 723 61.44 -24.75 2.33
N SER A 724 61.94 -24.28 1.18
CA SER A 724 61.99 -24.99 -0.12
C SER A 724 60.62 -25.32 -0.81
N SER A 725 60.53 -25.70 -2.11
CA SER A 725 61.54 -25.86 -3.16
C SER A 725 60.96 -25.61 -4.57
N ARG A 726 61.78 -25.07 -5.50
CA ARG A 726 61.97 -25.38 -6.96
C ARG A 726 60.74 -25.87 -7.81
N THR A 727 60.56 -25.48 -9.08
CA THR A 727 61.52 -25.17 -10.17
C THR A 727 61.02 -24.11 -11.17
N SER A 728 61.94 -23.30 -11.72
CA SER A 728 61.74 -22.46 -12.93
C SER A 728 61.91 -23.27 -14.24
N PRO A 729 61.63 -22.72 -15.44
CA PRO A 729 62.67 -21.92 -16.13
C PRO A 729 62.20 -20.76 -17.07
N LYS A 730 63.06 -19.72 -17.16
CA LYS A 730 63.38 -18.86 -18.34
C LYS A 730 62.24 -18.00 -18.97
N SER A 731 62.26 -16.65 -18.91
CA SER A 731 63.13 -15.65 -19.60
C SER A 731 62.92 -15.61 -21.12
N GLU A 732 62.78 -14.49 -21.85
CA GLU A 732 62.93 -13.03 -21.61
C GLU A 732 62.38 -12.27 -22.88
N PRO A 733 62.45 -10.92 -23.06
CA PRO A 733 62.61 -9.78 -22.15
C PRO A 733 61.49 -8.71 -22.33
N ALA A 734 61.63 -7.53 -21.70
CA ALA A 734 60.60 -6.48 -21.64
C ALA A 734 60.65 -5.41 -22.77
N LYS A 735 59.53 -4.69 -22.98
CA LYS A 735 59.49 -3.34 -23.59
C LYS A 735 58.48 -2.40 -22.92
N SER A 736 59.00 -1.23 -22.52
CA SER A 736 58.38 0.09 -22.28
C SER A 736 56.86 0.29 -22.34
N SER A 737 56.32 0.91 -21.30
CA SER A 737 55.04 1.64 -21.27
C SER A 737 55.11 3.02 -21.96
N PRO A 738 54.02 3.49 -22.60
CA PRO A 738 53.81 4.91 -22.91
C PRO A 738 52.85 5.60 -21.90
N THR A 739 53.13 6.86 -21.58
CA THR A 739 52.28 7.75 -20.75
C THR A 739 51.28 8.57 -21.59
N PRO A 740 50.20 9.13 -21.00
CA PRO A 740 49.09 9.70 -21.76
C PRO A 740 49.36 11.13 -22.26
N ALA A 741 49.82 11.26 -23.50
CA ALA A 741 49.75 12.52 -24.26
C ALA A 741 49.89 12.25 -25.76
N ASP A 742 48.78 12.06 -26.49
CA ASP A 742 48.76 12.32 -27.93
C ASP A 742 47.37 12.63 -28.51
N LEU A 743 47.33 13.73 -29.28
CA LEU A 743 46.40 14.06 -30.37
C LEU A 743 44.88 13.94 -30.16
N VAL A 744 44.27 15.06 -29.75
CA VAL A 744 42.94 15.46 -30.24
C VAL A 744 42.98 15.61 -31.77
N LYS A 745 42.09 14.93 -32.50
CA LYS A 745 41.67 15.36 -33.84
C LYS A 745 40.20 15.03 -34.09
N ILE A 746 39.50 16.00 -34.67
CA ILE A 746 38.07 15.99 -34.95
C ILE A 746 37.79 15.23 -36.26
N ILE A 747 36.71 14.42 -36.29
CA ILE A 747 35.81 14.26 -37.46
C ILE A 747 34.53 13.53 -37.03
N LEU A 748 33.38 14.06 -37.48
CA LEU A 748 32.06 13.42 -37.53
C LEU A 748 31.67 13.30 -39.01
N PRO A 749 30.63 12.54 -39.37
CA PRO A 749 30.30 11.17 -38.95
C PRO A 749 30.19 10.26 -40.20
N GLN A 750 29.88 8.96 -40.04
CA GLN A 750 29.33 8.18 -41.15
C GLN A 750 28.04 7.46 -40.74
N LYS A 751 27.02 7.61 -41.60
CA LYS A 751 25.88 6.69 -41.65
C LYS A 751 26.33 5.38 -42.29
N ALA A 752 25.78 4.27 -41.83
CA ALA A 752 25.62 3.06 -42.63
C ALA A 752 24.22 2.50 -42.37
N GLU A 753 23.50 2.16 -43.43
CA GLU A 753 22.14 1.62 -43.37
C GLU A 753 22.18 0.10 -43.41
N ARG A 754 21.47 -0.56 -42.49
CA ARG A 754 20.80 -1.87 -42.67
C ARG A 754 19.95 -2.24 -41.46
#